data_AF-A0A3M7NH01-F1
#
_entry.id   AF-A0A3M7NH01-F1
#
_cell.length_a   1.000
_cell.length_b   1.000
_cell.length_c   1.000
_cell.angle_alpha   90.00
_cell.angle_beta   90.00
_cell.angle_gamma   90.00
#
_symmetry.space_group_name_H-M   'P 1'
#
loop_
_entity.id
_entity.type
_entity.pdbx_description
1 polymer ?
#
loop_
_entity_poly.entity_id
_entity_poly.type
_entity_poly.pdbx_seq_one_letter_code
_entity_poly.pdbx_strand_id
1 'polypeptide(L)'
;MDVRGSIDNIRPAQGYTSVINYSYCSVYDVDFTTGGQLDPNVWTKEVQVGGFGVGDFAQTTNTDENVFVKDGELWIKPTLQDADLINKNNVIDLTKQGICTSNAWSDCHAVTNTTNGTIVNPVKSGRINTKKGASIQYGQVEIVASLPEGDWMWPAIWLLPVEDKYGPWPASGEIDIAESRGNNHTYPSGGNDIIGGTMLVRSKDGIGDNSGGGRPEVSVEFAPIMGVFSFKLESSKKSSKKASPRGSKIDTPSHNSHNPFFSSADPSANNSLHASRSESPEAMGNRQSRSQALDLVKNQVMINYLYQQQGNNGWRSSQPGIDEGVLLRVTRDSYLAFPPELADTNLAAVLRELNVQSAMTIHSQVINSYLLSMPHATELPLLNGLAVQVVPTVQDLAKARVHHFAAVVASEGRLVVWDDDAVNMLNRAKTIEWELMQLLWTTNTVNSKTASKVDLTINEKEEMDSASEECAAPKPRPTIFINTVLVSLALCLMITALGLGVRKLIVEMQYEKGSGSGSYTRLAFLALTPLWMFLGMFFFNALIASIAQCIGPIQQMNINSKHYSAIPVKRITRDFPHVTIQCPVYKESLTEVIQPTIVSIKKAISTYELQGGSANIFINDDGLQLLDDQQREERMAFYANNGIGWVARPPHSNEAGGFQRRGKFKKASNMNFALALSCAMEDKLLDIKRGSGWTSIDEAEATSWALEQAVADTNGLAWADGNIRIGDYILLIDSDTRVPVDCLLDAVSELETAPEVAILQFSSGVMNVTDNYFEMGITFFTNLIYSSIRFGVANGDVAPFVGHNAILRWSALQDVSFEEDGRIKFWSESHVSEDFDMALRCQIKGYITRLAAWAGDGFQEGVSLTVYDELARWQKYAYGCNELVFQPYRFWLVRGPITPLFMRFLGSNMPIASKINIISYIGTYYAIGGSWIMTLANYFLVGWFQGYLDKYYLDSWNIWITVLVVFTGLGNVALATLRYRTGERSFLGALYENFKWLFMFFIFLGGISIHVSEALLAHAFEVNMTWGATAKTLEFTNFFKEVPRTLRKFWFSFTVCILMIATMIIMAKASFIPYSNDAQITSLL
;
A
#
# COMPACT_ATOMS: atom_id res chain seq x y z
N MET A 1 -35.43 21.30 12.50
CA MET A 1 -35.98 22.11 13.60
C MET A 1 -35.35 21.62 14.90
N ASP A 2 -35.19 22.52 15.87
CA ASP A 2 -34.49 22.33 17.16
C ASP A 2 -33.10 21.65 17.10
N VAL A 3 -32.06 22.46 17.30
CA VAL A 3 -30.68 22.01 17.48
C VAL A 3 -30.19 22.49 18.85
N ARG A 4 -29.89 21.55 19.75
CA ARG A 4 -29.21 21.77 21.03
C ARG A 4 -28.32 20.57 21.37
N GLY A 5 -27.17 20.46 20.70
CA GLY A 5 -26.03 19.65 21.14
C GLY A 5 -25.02 20.52 21.88
N SER A 6 -24.23 19.95 22.79
CA SER A 6 -23.20 20.68 23.55
C SER A 6 -21.83 20.66 22.84
N ILE A 7 -21.00 21.66 23.15
CA ILE A 7 -19.66 21.85 22.57
C ILE A 7 -18.64 21.27 23.56
N ASP A 8 -18.52 19.94 23.60
CA ASP A 8 -17.70 19.20 24.57
C ASP A 8 -16.89 18.07 23.90
N ASN A 9 -16.12 18.36 22.85
CA ASN A 9 -15.00 17.51 22.38
C ASN A 9 -14.19 18.23 21.29
N ILE A 10 -12.95 18.64 21.60
CA ILE A 10 -11.94 19.04 20.61
C ILE A 10 -10.66 18.26 20.90
N ARG A 11 -9.98 17.82 19.84
CA ARG A 11 -8.77 17.01 19.88
C ARG A 11 -7.67 17.62 19.02
N PRO A 12 -6.40 17.25 19.25
CA PRO A 12 -5.36 17.46 18.25
C PRO A 12 -5.64 16.49 17.09
N ALA A 13 -6.31 16.98 16.05
CA ALA A 13 -6.50 16.24 14.81
C ALA A 13 -5.21 16.27 13.99
N GLN A 14 -4.74 15.12 13.53
CA GLN A 14 -3.83 15.09 12.38
C GLN A 14 -4.64 15.51 11.15
N GLY A 15 -4.21 16.58 10.47
CA GLY A 15 -5.01 17.22 9.42
C GLY A 15 -5.39 16.27 8.29
N TYR A 16 -6.68 16.25 7.92
CA TYR A 16 -7.17 15.44 6.81
C TYR A 16 -6.68 16.03 5.49
N THR A 17 -5.99 15.20 4.69
CA THR A 17 -5.51 15.53 3.34
C THR A 17 -6.62 15.54 2.28
N SER A 18 -7.86 15.21 2.66
CA SER A 18 -9.07 15.36 1.85
C SER A 18 -10.26 15.78 2.72
N VAL A 19 -11.00 16.79 2.25
CA VAL A 19 -12.28 17.24 2.83
C VAL A 19 -13.43 16.75 1.95
N ILE A 20 -14.63 16.60 2.54
CA ILE A 20 -15.85 16.37 1.76
C ILE A 20 -16.15 17.63 0.96
N ASN A 21 -16.13 17.53 -0.37
CA ASN A 21 -16.18 18.70 -1.24
C ASN A 21 -17.62 19.17 -1.46
N TYR A 22 -18.12 20.04 -0.58
CA TYR A 22 -19.46 20.64 -0.67
C TYR A 22 -19.53 21.80 -1.69
N SER A 23 -20.75 22.14 -2.13
CA SER A 23 -20.99 23.21 -3.10
C SER A 23 -21.25 24.56 -2.41
N TYR A 24 -20.21 25.37 -2.26
CA TYR A 24 -20.29 26.68 -1.61
C TYR A 24 -20.74 27.82 -2.56
N CYS A 25 -21.23 28.89 -1.96
CA CYS A 25 -21.38 30.20 -2.61
C CYS A 25 -20.33 31.15 -2.02
N SER A 26 -19.63 31.92 -2.85
CA SER A 26 -18.73 32.96 -2.32
C SER A 26 -19.55 34.05 -1.61
N VAL A 27 -19.17 34.36 -0.37
CA VAL A 27 -19.80 35.39 0.48
C VAL A 27 -18.89 36.60 0.62
N TYR A 28 -17.58 36.39 0.61
CA TYR A 28 -16.54 37.41 0.74
C TYR A 28 -15.27 36.92 0.04
N ASP A 29 -14.61 37.80 -0.70
CA ASP A 29 -13.44 37.52 -1.54
C ASP A 29 -12.51 38.75 -1.56
N VAL A 30 -11.19 38.54 -1.54
CA VAL A 30 -10.18 39.59 -1.41
C VAL A 30 -8.95 39.26 -2.28
N ASP A 31 -8.95 39.77 -3.50
CA ASP A 31 -7.83 39.66 -4.44
C ASP A 31 -6.91 40.89 -4.38
N PHE A 32 -5.71 40.72 -3.83
CA PHE A 32 -4.69 41.76 -3.74
C PHE A 32 -3.98 42.07 -5.08
N THR A 33 -4.19 41.28 -6.15
CA THR A 33 -3.55 41.52 -7.47
C THR A 33 -3.99 42.83 -8.13
N THR A 34 -5.14 43.36 -7.76
CA THR A 34 -5.70 44.61 -8.31
C THR A 34 -5.02 45.89 -7.80
N GLY A 35 -3.89 45.78 -7.08
CA GLY A 35 -2.97 46.89 -6.81
C GLY A 35 -3.49 47.95 -5.83
N GLY A 36 -4.55 47.63 -5.08
CA GLY A 36 -5.14 48.52 -4.08
C GLY A 36 -4.30 48.66 -2.82
N GLN A 37 -4.47 49.78 -2.12
CA GLN A 37 -4.11 49.87 -0.71
C GLN A 37 -5.06 49.01 0.13
N LEU A 38 -4.58 48.53 1.28
CA LEU A 38 -5.37 47.74 2.22
C LEU A 38 -6.60 48.55 2.70
N ASP A 39 -7.82 48.07 2.41
CA ASP A 39 -9.07 48.81 2.69
C ASP A 39 -9.25 49.07 4.20
N PRO A 40 -9.21 50.35 4.66
CA PRO A 40 -9.33 50.69 6.08
C PRO A 40 -10.75 50.51 6.65
N ASN A 41 -11.76 50.27 5.81
CA ASN A 41 -13.11 49.92 6.27
C ASN A 41 -13.17 48.46 6.73
N VAL A 42 -12.41 47.58 6.08
CA VAL A 42 -12.28 46.16 6.44
C VAL A 42 -11.19 45.97 7.49
N TRP A 43 -9.95 46.36 7.16
CA TRP A 43 -8.75 45.97 7.88
C TRP A 43 -8.26 47.08 8.82
N THR A 44 -8.12 46.77 10.10
CA THR A 44 -7.45 47.65 11.08
C THR A 44 -6.04 47.12 11.36
N LYS A 45 -5.02 47.97 11.19
CA LYS A 45 -3.66 47.72 11.69
C LYS A 45 -3.60 48.00 13.20
N GLU A 46 -2.96 47.12 13.96
CA GLU A 46 -2.79 47.26 15.41
C GLU A 46 -1.43 47.88 15.79
N VAL A 47 -1.39 48.55 16.93
CA VAL A 47 -0.21 49.26 17.44
C VAL A 47 -0.11 49.09 18.96
N GLN A 48 0.81 48.23 19.38
CA GLN A 48 1.06 47.84 20.77
C GLN A 48 2.53 47.48 20.99
N VAL A 49 2.96 47.47 22.26
CA VAL A 49 4.29 47.02 22.73
C VAL A 49 4.23 45.90 23.79
N GLY A 50 3.04 45.60 24.35
CA GLY A 50 2.87 44.69 25.49
C GLY A 50 2.84 43.18 25.17
N GLY A 51 3.28 42.78 23.98
CA GLY A 51 3.41 41.36 23.60
C GLY A 51 2.12 40.53 23.55
N PHE A 52 0.95 41.17 23.53
CA PHE A 52 -0.38 40.57 23.30
C PHE A 52 -0.66 39.30 24.15
N GLY A 53 -0.35 39.34 25.44
CA GLY A 53 -0.58 38.24 26.38
C GLY A 53 0.41 37.08 26.30
N VAL A 54 0.99 36.78 25.13
CA VAL A 54 2.00 35.72 24.93
C VAL A 54 3.43 36.17 25.24
N GLY A 55 3.67 37.48 25.37
CA GLY A 55 5.00 38.05 25.66
C GLY A 55 5.87 38.25 24.42
N ASP A 56 5.26 38.45 23.24
CA ASP A 56 5.96 38.82 22.02
C ASP A 56 6.85 40.07 22.23
N PHE A 57 8.10 40.00 21.76
CA PHE A 57 9.09 41.07 21.88
C PHE A 57 8.96 42.12 20.78
N ALA A 58 8.08 41.96 19.79
CA ALA A 58 7.88 42.95 18.73
C ALA A 58 6.96 44.12 19.16
N GLN A 59 7.20 45.30 18.56
CA GLN A 59 6.25 46.40 18.53
C GLN A 59 5.40 46.28 17.26
N THR A 60 4.08 46.23 17.35
CA THR A 60 3.22 46.33 16.14
C THR A 60 3.09 47.77 15.67
N THR A 61 3.07 48.02 14.36
CA THR A 61 2.95 49.37 13.79
C THR A 61 1.84 49.51 12.75
N ASN A 62 1.29 50.72 12.63
CA ASN A 62 0.30 51.11 11.63
C ASN A 62 0.92 51.58 10.31
N THR A 63 2.24 51.56 10.19
CA THR A 63 2.96 52.11 9.02
C THR A 63 2.99 51.11 7.85
N ASP A 64 3.33 51.62 6.67
CA ASP A 64 3.63 50.78 5.49
C ASP A 64 5.08 50.23 5.51
N GLU A 65 5.81 50.39 6.63
CA GLU A 65 7.09 49.71 6.86
C GLU A 65 6.87 48.21 7.14
N ASN A 66 5.81 47.88 7.89
CA ASN A 66 5.55 46.53 8.39
C ASN A 66 4.29 45.86 7.81
N VAL A 67 3.32 46.62 7.28
CA VAL A 67 2.12 46.06 6.60
C VAL A 67 1.81 46.86 5.35
N PHE A 68 1.96 46.27 4.17
CA PHE A 68 1.73 46.91 2.88
C PHE A 68 1.33 45.90 1.79
N VAL A 69 0.66 46.35 0.72
CA VAL A 69 0.37 45.52 -0.47
C VAL A 69 1.44 45.76 -1.52
N LYS A 70 1.99 44.70 -2.12
CA LYS A 70 3.04 44.77 -3.17
C LYS A 70 3.02 43.53 -4.05
N ASP A 71 3.27 43.72 -5.35
CA ASP A 71 3.35 42.68 -6.40
C ASP A 71 2.12 41.77 -6.51
N GLY A 72 0.97 42.21 -5.95
CA GLY A 72 -0.27 41.45 -5.88
C GLY A 72 -0.47 40.63 -4.61
N GLU A 73 0.39 40.82 -3.60
CA GLU A 73 0.40 40.10 -2.34
C GLU A 73 0.31 41.08 -1.15
N LEU A 74 -0.25 40.64 -0.02
CA LEU A 74 -0.21 41.37 1.25
C LEU A 74 1.06 40.98 2.03
N TRP A 75 1.93 41.95 2.29
CA TRP A 75 3.18 41.77 3.02
C TRP A 75 3.03 42.19 4.47
N ILE A 76 3.16 41.24 5.40
CA ILE A 76 3.44 41.50 6.81
C ILE A 76 4.94 41.22 7.02
N LYS A 77 5.70 42.26 7.35
CA LYS A 77 7.17 42.23 7.32
C LYS A 77 7.79 42.78 8.61
N PRO A 78 8.65 42.02 9.33
CA PRO A 78 9.39 42.54 10.46
C PRO A 78 10.53 43.48 10.00
N THR A 79 10.84 44.47 10.82
CA THR A 79 12.02 45.34 10.69
C THR A 79 12.69 45.56 12.05
N LEU A 80 13.99 45.86 12.06
CA LEU A 80 14.67 46.15 13.33
C LEU A 80 14.19 47.48 13.93
N GLN A 81 14.14 47.55 15.26
CA GLN A 81 13.91 48.79 15.98
C GLN A 81 15.14 49.72 15.85
N ASP A 82 14.93 51.02 16.01
CA ASP A 82 16.04 51.98 16.12
C ASP A 82 16.92 51.66 17.35
N ALA A 83 18.21 51.42 17.08
CA ALA A 83 19.21 51.07 18.08
C ALA A 83 19.38 52.14 19.16
N ASP A 84 19.09 53.41 18.88
CA ASP A 84 19.18 54.48 19.89
C ASP A 84 18.07 54.36 20.96
N LEU A 85 16.95 53.70 20.64
CA LEU A 85 15.88 53.42 21.60
C LEU A 85 16.21 52.23 22.51
N ILE A 86 17.09 51.31 22.07
CA ILE A 86 17.51 50.10 22.77
C ILE A 86 18.76 50.36 23.64
N ASN A 87 19.71 51.16 23.16
CA ASN A 87 21.03 51.32 23.80
C ASN A 87 21.11 52.51 24.79
N LYS A 88 20.03 53.25 24.98
CA LYS A 88 19.95 54.44 25.84
C LYS A 88 18.66 54.43 26.67
N ASN A 89 18.70 54.96 27.89
CA ASN A 89 17.51 55.12 28.74
C ASN A 89 16.42 55.89 28.00
N ASN A 90 15.29 55.24 27.73
CA ASN A 90 14.25 55.76 26.85
C ASN A 90 12.87 55.14 27.13
N VAL A 91 11.80 55.81 26.68
CA VAL A 91 10.41 55.34 26.82
C VAL A 91 9.71 55.43 25.46
N ILE A 92 9.18 54.31 24.99
CA ILE A 92 8.16 54.31 23.93
C ILE A 92 6.80 54.52 24.62
N ASP A 93 6.11 55.57 24.23
CA ASP A 93 4.77 55.93 24.71
C ASP A 93 3.83 56.11 23.50
N LEU A 94 3.00 55.09 23.26
CA LEU A 94 2.03 55.05 22.18
C LEU A 94 0.75 55.85 22.49
N THR A 95 0.49 56.16 23.76
CA THR A 95 -0.66 56.98 24.18
C THR A 95 -0.44 58.45 23.85
N LYS A 96 0.75 58.97 24.13
CA LYS A 96 1.20 60.33 23.81
C LYS A 96 1.32 60.58 22.31
N GLN A 97 1.54 59.51 21.53
CA GLN A 97 1.50 59.55 20.07
C GLN A 97 0.06 59.44 19.51
N GLY A 98 -0.93 59.07 20.32
CA GLY A 98 -2.32 58.92 19.90
C GLY A 98 -2.59 57.71 18.98
N ILE A 99 -1.69 56.73 18.94
CA ILE A 99 -1.73 55.61 17.99
C ILE A 99 -1.99 54.24 18.63
N CYS A 100 -1.87 54.09 19.95
CA CYS A 100 -2.06 52.80 20.61
C CYS A 100 -3.47 52.21 20.34
N THR A 101 -3.55 50.92 20.02
CA THR A 101 -4.84 50.23 19.77
C THR A 101 -5.32 49.38 20.95
N SER A 102 -4.70 49.52 22.13
CA SER A 102 -5.16 48.92 23.40
C SER A 102 -5.59 50.00 24.38
N ASN A 103 -6.42 49.60 25.36
CA ASN A 103 -6.77 50.40 26.52
C ASN A 103 -5.90 50.08 27.75
N ALA A 104 -5.03 49.05 27.69
CA ALA A 104 -4.15 48.65 28.79
C ALA A 104 -2.81 49.39 28.74
N TRP A 105 -2.35 49.87 29.91
CA TRP A 105 -1.12 50.66 30.02
C TRP A 105 0.14 49.88 29.58
N SER A 106 0.22 48.59 29.92
CA SER A 106 1.28 47.66 29.50
C SER A 106 1.46 47.62 27.98
N ASP A 107 0.38 47.79 27.24
CA ASP A 107 0.35 47.58 25.80
C ASP A 107 0.76 48.84 25.05
N CYS A 108 0.80 49.99 25.73
CA CYS A 108 1.09 51.28 25.15
C CYS A 108 2.41 51.90 25.64
N HIS A 109 3.07 51.33 26.66
CA HIS A 109 4.28 51.86 27.26
C HIS A 109 5.39 50.80 27.42
N ALA A 110 6.57 51.06 26.84
CA ALA A 110 7.76 50.21 27.00
C ALA A 110 8.98 51.07 27.38
N VAL A 111 9.92 50.52 28.17
CA VAL A 111 11.01 51.28 28.79
C VAL A 111 12.37 50.57 28.66
N THR A 112 13.32 51.25 28.03
CA THR A 112 14.75 50.91 28.12
C THR A 112 15.35 51.56 29.36
N ASN A 113 16.03 50.76 30.17
CA ASN A 113 16.83 51.21 31.31
C ASN A 113 18.13 50.40 31.38
N THR A 114 19.25 51.02 30.96
CA THR A 114 20.56 50.39 30.87
C THR A 114 21.18 50.05 32.22
N THR A 115 20.58 50.49 33.34
CA THR A 115 21.07 50.24 34.71
C THR A 115 20.47 48.97 35.33
N ASN A 116 19.24 48.60 34.96
CA ASN A 116 18.59 47.35 35.40
C ASN A 116 18.47 46.30 34.28
N GLY A 117 18.80 46.65 33.02
CA GLY A 117 18.84 45.74 31.89
C GLY A 117 17.53 45.58 31.13
N THR A 118 16.50 46.41 31.38
CA THR A 118 15.29 46.39 30.52
C THR A 118 15.55 47.10 29.21
N ILE A 119 14.96 46.62 28.13
CA ILE A 119 14.98 47.24 26.79
C ILE A 119 13.56 47.35 26.26
N VAL A 120 13.31 48.31 25.38
CA VAL A 120 12.14 48.31 24.50
C VAL A 120 12.21 47.19 23.46
N ASN A 121 11.06 46.87 22.88
CA ASN A 121 10.86 45.92 21.78
C ASN A 121 11.92 46.08 20.68
N PRO A 122 12.86 45.13 20.51
CA PRO A 122 14.00 45.27 19.59
C PRO A 122 13.63 45.09 18.10
N VAL A 123 12.40 44.67 17.81
CA VAL A 123 11.86 44.45 16.48
C VAL A 123 10.52 45.18 16.35
N LYS A 124 10.22 45.69 15.16
CA LYS A 124 8.91 46.19 14.75
C LYS A 124 8.28 45.16 13.81
N SER A 125 6.97 44.96 13.91
CA SER A 125 6.21 43.99 13.12
C SER A 125 4.82 44.52 12.77
N GLY A 126 4.01 43.72 12.10
CA GLY A 126 2.64 44.05 11.72
C GLY A 126 1.64 43.04 12.30
N ARG A 127 0.52 43.54 12.83
CA ARG A 127 -0.68 42.74 13.11
C ARG A 127 -1.90 43.49 12.60
N ILE A 128 -2.83 42.75 12.00
CA ILE A 128 -4.08 43.30 11.45
C ILE A 128 -5.27 42.43 11.86
N ASN A 129 -6.46 43.03 11.88
CA ASN A 129 -7.72 42.31 12.07
C ASN A 129 -8.84 42.90 11.18
N THR A 130 -9.90 42.12 10.96
CA THR A 130 -11.09 42.53 10.18
C THR A 130 -12.26 43.03 11.05
N LYS A 131 -12.07 43.19 12.37
CA LYS A 131 -13.14 43.27 13.40
C LYS A 131 -14.13 44.43 13.22
N LYS A 132 -13.83 45.38 12.34
CA LYS A 132 -14.72 46.52 11.99
C LYS A 132 -15.56 46.32 10.73
N GLY A 133 -15.18 45.44 9.80
CA GLY A 133 -15.76 45.42 8.45
C GLY A 133 -15.96 44.07 7.78
N ALA A 134 -15.32 42.99 8.23
CA ALA A 134 -15.62 41.64 7.74
C ALA A 134 -15.67 40.62 8.88
N SER A 135 -16.83 39.98 9.03
CA SER A 135 -17.14 38.97 10.05
C SER A 135 -17.87 37.80 9.41
N ILE A 136 -17.44 36.57 9.69
CA ILE A 136 -17.97 35.34 9.09
C ILE A 136 -18.69 34.53 10.17
N GLN A 137 -19.85 33.96 9.84
CA GLN A 137 -20.59 33.05 10.71
C GLN A 137 -21.07 31.85 9.89
N TYR A 138 -20.39 30.71 10.07
CA TYR A 138 -20.50 29.49 9.24
C TYR A 138 -19.99 29.66 7.79
N GLY A 139 -19.76 28.54 7.10
CA GLY A 139 -19.21 28.51 5.74
C GLY A 139 -17.73 28.13 5.69
N GLN A 140 -17.10 28.31 4.52
CA GLN A 140 -15.69 27.99 4.29
C GLN A 140 -14.84 29.28 4.24
N VAL A 141 -13.64 29.24 4.81
CA VAL A 141 -12.62 30.31 4.73
C VAL A 141 -11.37 29.71 4.10
N GLU A 142 -10.92 30.25 2.97
CA GLU A 142 -9.70 29.82 2.27
C GLU A 142 -8.65 30.95 2.31
N ILE A 143 -7.40 30.62 2.66
CA ILE A 143 -6.31 31.59 2.80
C ILE A 143 -5.04 31.04 2.15
N VAL A 144 -4.60 31.72 1.08
CA VAL A 144 -3.34 31.42 0.38
C VAL A 144 -2.26 32.39 0.89
N ALA A 145 -1.28 31.87 1.62
CA ALA A 145 -0.20 32.66 2.21
C ALA A 145 1.17 31.95 2.10
N SER A 146 2.25 32.72 2.11
CA SER A 146 3.62 32.20 2.21
C SER A 146 4.26 32.65 3.52
N LEU A 147 4.63 31.69 4.37
CA LEU A 147 5.12 31.98 5.72
C LEU A 147 6.63 32.35 5.71
N PRO A 148 7.07 33.32 6.54
CA PRO A 148 8.47 33.75 6.61
C PRO A 148 9.40 32.73 7.26
N GLU A 149 10.62 32.61 6.72
CA GLU A 149 11.74 31.89 7.33
C GLU A 149 12.68 32.88 8.06
N GLY A 150 13.12 32.53 9.26
CA GLY A 150 13.96 33.33 10.13
C GLY A 150 13.83 32.94 11.61
N ASP A 151 14.92 32.99 12.37
CA ASP A 151 14.88 32.60 13.78
C ASP A 151 14.00 33.53 14.63
N TRP A 152 13.26 32.93 15.57
CA TRP A 152 12.30 33.59 16.47
C TRP A 152 11.09 34.27 15.79
N MET A 153 10.85 33.98 14.50
CA MET A 153 9.63 34.37 13.81
C MET A 153 8.45 33.47 14.19
N TRP A 154 7.30 34.06 14.52
CA TRP A 154 6.03 33.37 14.76
C TRP A 154 4.92 34.00 13.89
N PRO A 155 4.82 33.64 12.60
CA PRO A 155 3.64 33.94 11.81
C PRO A 155 2.41 33.20 12.34
N ALA A 156 1.30 33.92 12.51
CA ALA A 156 0.00 33.39 12.93
C ALA A 156 -1.14 33.95 12.06
N ILE A 157 -2.14 33.11 11.81
CA ILE A 157 -3.40 33.44 11.14
C ILE A 157 -4.51 32.84 12.00
N TRP A 158 -5.38 33.67 12.57
CA TRP A 158 -6.41 33.25 13.53
C TRP A 158 -7.74 34.00 13.31
N LEU A 159 -8.81 33.50 13.93
CA LEU A 159 -10.11 34.16 14.03
C LEU A 159 -10.51 34.33 15.50
N LEU A 160 -10.90 35.54 15.86
CA LEU A 160 -11.48 35.91 17.15
C LEU A 160 -12.91 36.42 16.97
N PRO A 161 -13.81 36.22 17.95
CA PRO A 161 -15.16 36.73 17.89
C PRO A 161 -15.22 38.27 17.91
N VAL A 162 -16.22 38.83 17.23
CA VAL A 162 -16.49 40.28 17.25
C VAL A 162 -16.93 40.72 18.65
N GLU A 163 -17.70 39.88 19.36
CA GLU A 163 -18.24 40.15 20.70
C GLU A 163 -17.84 39.04 21.69
N ASP A 164 -17.42 39.40 22.91
CA ASP A 164 -17.08 38.48 24.01
C ASP A 164 -18.33 37.86 24.68
N LYS A 165 -19.22 37.31 23.85
CA LYS A 165 -20.59 36.87 24.18
C LYS A 165 -20.69 35.84 25.31
N TYR A 166 -19.65 35.02 25.51
CA TYR A 166 -19.58 33.98 26.54
C TYR A 166 -18.58 34.31 27.66
N GLY A 167 -18.09 35.56 27.69
CA GLY A 167 -17.09 36.05 28.62
C GLY A 167 -15.73 36.31 27.93
N PRO A 168 -14.75 36.87 28.66
CA PRO A 168 -13.44 37.18 28.12
C PRO A 168 -12.71 35.93 27.64
N TRP A 169 -11.75 36.11 26.73
CA TRP A 169 -10.88 35.05 26.21
C TRP A 169 -10.32 34.12 27.32
N PRO A 170 -10.28 32.79 27.11
CA PRO A 170 -10.71 32.04 25.92
C PRO A 170 -12.20 31.65 25.93
N ALA A 171 -13.04 32.23 26.80
CA ALA A 171 -14.42 31.75 26.99
C ALA A 171 -15.34 31.98 25.78
N SER A 172 -15.09 33.00 24.97
CA SER A 172 -15.84 33.25 23.72
C SER A 172 -15.25 32.57 22.48
N GLY A 173 -14.13 31.86 22.62
CA GLY A 173 -13.46 31.09 21.57
C GLY A 173 -12.37 31.84 20.80
N GLU A 174 -11.42 31.08 20.25
CA GLU A 174 -10.42 31.48 19.25
C GLU A 174 -10.16 30.29 18.31
N ILE A 175 -9.83 30.58 17.05
CA ILE A 175 -9.67 29.58 15.98
C ILE A 175 -8.39 29.90 15.21
N ASP A 176 -7.32 29.20 15.53
CA ASP A 176 -5.99 29.36 14.94
C ASP A 176 -5.91 28.55 13.66
N ILE A 177 -6.00 29.25 12.52
CA ILE A 177 -6.01 28.66 11.18
C ILE A 177 -4.61 28.14 10.81
N ALA A 178 -3.57 28.93 11.11
CA ALA A 178 -2.19 28.57 10.81
C ALA A 178 -1.20 29.33 11.70
N GLU A 179 -0.44 28.59 12.51
CA GLU A 179 0.69 29.10 13.28
C GLU A 179 1.97 28.36 12.92
N SER A 180 3.10 29.04 12.73
CA SER A 180 4.37 28.37 12.44
C SER A 180 5.56 29.03 13.14
N ARG A 181 6.67 28.30 13.25
CA ARG A 181 7.96 28.83 13.70
C ARG A 181 8.83 29.06 12.47
N GLY A 182 9.27 30.28 12.20
CA GLY A 182 10.14 30.55 11.05
C GLY A 182 11.55 29.97 11.16
N ASN A 183 11.95 29.48 12.35
CA ASN A 183 13.22 28.78 12.59
C ASN A 183 13.46 27.63 11.59
N ASN A 184 14.71 27.24 11.38
CA ASN A 184 15.04 26.09 10.55
C ASN A 184 14.42 24.77 11.09
N HIS A 185 14.04 23.84 10.20
CA HIS A 185 13.50 22.52 10.56
C HIS A 185 14.41 21.68 11.48
N THR A 186 15.70 21.98 11.57
CA THR A 186 16.62 21.34 12.53
C THR A 186 16.39 21.75 13.99
N TYR A 187 15.44 22.64 14.28
CA TYR A 187 15.11 23.05 15.65
C TYR A 187 14.43 21.89 16.42
N PRO A 188 14.78 21.59 17.69
CA PRO A 188 14.36 20.34 18.36
C PRO A 188 12.85 20.13 18.57
N SER A 189 12.04 21.17 18.43
CA SER A 189 10.57 21.13 18.51
C SER A 189 9.90 21.27 17.13
N GLY A 190 10.66 21.04 16.05
CA GLY A 190 10.30 21.49 14.71
C GLY A 190 10.47 23.00 14.52
N GLY A 191 10.50 23.42 13.26
CA GLY A 191 10.63 24.80 12.82
C GLY A 191 9.64 25.08 11.69
N ASN A 192 10.15 25.66 10.60
CA ASN A 192 9.34 26.11 9.46
C ASN A 192 8.78 24.96 8.60
N ASP A 193 9.01 23.72 9.01
CA ASP A 193 8.42 22.47 8.53
C ASP A 193 7.10 22.09 9.21
N ILE A 194 6.72 22.81 10.27
CA ILE A 194 5.48 22.62 11.03
C ILE A 194 4.60 23.87 10.93
N ILE A 195 3.30 23.69 10.60
CA ILE A 195 2.25 24.68 10.85
C ILE A 195 1.20 24.01 11.75
N GLY A 196 0.89 24.62 12.89
CA GLY A 196 -0.21 24.23 13.76
C GLY A 196 -1.54 24.84 13.31
N GLY A 197 -2.63 24.09 13.47
CA GLY A 197 -3.98 24.64 13.56
C GLY A 197 -4.61 24.23 14.90
N THR A 198 -5.29 25.16 15.57
CA THR A 198 -5.76 25.01 16.96
C THR A 198 -7.17 25.63 17.10
N MET A 199 -7.97 25.17 18.07
CA MET A 199 -9.23 25.82 18.44
C MET A 199 -9.34 25.90 19.96
N LEU A 200 -9.21 27.11 20.49
CA LEU A 200 -9.22 27.37 21.93
C LEU A 200 -10.64 27.73 22.38
N VAL A 201 -11.20 26.91 23.26
CA VAL A 201 -12.47 27.17 23.96
C VAL A 201 -12.34 26.80 25.43
N ARG A 202 -13.12 27.45 26.29
CA ARG A 202 -13.06 27.20 27.74
C ARG A 202 -13.69 25.86 28.11
N SER A 203 -12.83 24.86 28.34
CA SER A 203 -13.16 23.67 29.14
C SER A 203 -13.62 24.06 30.55
N LYS A 204 -14.41 23.20 31.21
CA LYS A 204 -14.67 23.33 32.67
C LYS A 204 -13.41 23.07 33.50
N ASP A 205 -12.53 22.22 32.99
CA ASP A 205 -11.28 21.81 33.62
C ASP A 205 -10.10 22.25 32.75
N GLY A 206 -9.44 23.35 33.16
CA GLY A 206 -8.20 23.85 32.57
C GLY A 206 -8.31 24.59 31.23
N ILE A 207 -7.19 25.17 30.79
CA ILE A 207 -6.96 25.59 29.39
C ILE A 207 -6.08 24.50 28.77
N GLY A 208 -6.55 23.90 27.67
CA GLY A 208 -5.83 22.86 26.94
C GLY A 208 -5.41 23.35 25.56
N ASP A 209 -4.10 23.34 25.31
CA ASP A 209 -3.46 23.63 24.02
C ASP A 209 -3.41 22.35 23.16
N ASN A 210 -3.56 22.48 21.83
CA ASN A 210 -3.80 21.38 20.89
C ASN A 210 -3.16 21.60 19.49
N SER A 211 -1.91 22.09 19.44
CA SER A 211 -1.20 22.34 18.17
C SER A 211 -0.95 21.06 17.33
N GLY A 212 -1.57 20.95 16.14
CA GLY A 212 -1.40 19.83 15.18
C GLY A 212 -0.66 20.20 13.89
N GLY A 213 0.49 19.57 13.63
CA GLY A 213 1.51 20.06 12.66
C GLY A 213 1.48 19.55 11.21
N GLY A 214 1.55 20.45 10.21
CA GLY A 214 1.91 20.16 8.81
C GLY A 214 2.01 21.41 7.90
N ARG A 215 2.75 21.38 6.77
CA ARG A 215 2.95 22.52 5.83
C ARG A 215 2.00 22.54 4.62
N PRO A 216 0.85 23.24 4.63
CA PRO A 216 0.26 23.62 3.32
C PRO A 216 -0.57 24.93 3.25
N GLU A 217 -1.19 25.16 2.07
CA GLU A 217 -2.31 26.09 1.81
C GLU A 217 -3.53 25.73 2.66
N VAL A 218 -4.25 26.72 3.20
CA VAL A 218 -5.16 26.49 4.33
C VAL A 218 -6.61 26.82 4.00
N SER A 219 -7.51 25.90 4.36
CA SER A 219 -8.95 26.11 4.31
C SER A 219 -9.62 25.60 5.59
N VAL A 220 -10.65 26.31 6.05
CA VAL A 220 -11.41 25.95 7.26
C VAL A 220 -12.90 25.97 6.97
N GLU A 221 -13.58 24.86 7.27
CA GLU A 221 -15.03 24.69 7.10
C GLU A 221 -15.75 24.77 8.45
N PHE A 222 -16.85 25.52 8.52
CA PHE A 222 -17.67 25.72 9.72
C PHE A 222 -19.13 25.32 9.50
N ALA A 223 -19.52 24.21 10.11
CA ALA A 223 -20.92 23.76 10.26
C ALA A 223 -21.46 24.12 11.66
N PRO A 224 -22.79 24.04 11.91
CA PRO A 224 -23.37 24.38 13.22
C PRO A 224 -22.93 23.51 14.41
N ILE A 225 -22.14 22.45 14.18
CA ILE A 225 -21.71 21.46 15.19
C ILE A 225 -20.24 21.01 14.98
N MET A 226 -19.50 21.56 13.99
CA MET A 226 -18.13 21.12 13.68
C MET A 226 -17.34 22.22 12.97
N GLY A 227 -16.06 22.35 13.30
CA GLY A 227 -15.05 23.08 12.52
C GLY A 227 -13.99 22.11 12.01
N VAL A 228 -13.63 22.19 10.73
CA VAL A 228 -12.64 21.32 10.08
C VAL A 228 -11.54 22.16 9.47
N PHE A 229 -10.29 21.92 9.87
CA PHE A 229 -9.10 22.50 9.24
C PHE A 229 -8.59 21.56 8.14
N SER A 230 -8.24 22.11 6.99
CA SER A 230 -7.55 21.39 5.93
C SER A 230 -6.52 22.26 5.21
N PHE A 231 -5.74 21.57 4.40
CA PHE A 231 -4.30 21.71 4.39
C PHE A 231 -3.80 21.05 3.08
N LYS A 232 -3.77 21.82 1.98
CA LYS A 232 -3.45 21.39 0.59
C LYS A 232 -2.00 21.72 0.16
N LEU A 233 -1.23 20.70 -0.21
CA LEU A 233 0.21 20.81 -0.52
C LEU A 233 0.49 21.24 -1.97
N GLU A 234 0.56 22.54 -2.25
CA GLU A 234 1.00 23.07 -3.55
C GLU A 234 2.52 23.13 -3.68
N SER A 235 3.08 22.45 -4.70
CA SER A 235 4.50 22.57 -5.04
C SER A 235 4.78 23.90 -5.79
N SER A 236 5.37 24.86 -5.08
CA SER A 236 5.77 26.16 -5.64
C SER A 236 6.71 26.00 -6.84
N LYS A 237 6.17 26.15 -8.06
CA LYS A 237 6.94 26.14 -9.32
C LYS A 237 7.72 27.45 -9.51
N LYS A 238 8.70 27.71 -8.64
CA LYS A 238 9.64 28.83 -8.81
C LYS A 238 10.44 28.65 -10.10
N SER A 239 10.09 29.45 -11.11
CA SER A 239 10.68 29.43 -12.44
C SER A 239 12.19 29.73 -12.38
N SER A 240 13.02 28.72 -12.63
CA SER A 240 14.48 28.82 -12.63
C SER A 240 14.99 29.54 -13.90
N LYS A 241 14.81 30.86 -13.95
CA LYS A 241 15.47 31.72 -14.95
C LYS A 241 16.98 31.54 -14.84
N LYS A 242 17.58 30.96 -15.89
CA LYS A 242 19.02 30.66 -15.98
C LYS A 242 19.89 31.88 -15.69
N ALA A 243 20.58 31.86 -14.54
CA ALA A 243 21.79 32.67 -14.33
C ALA A 243 23.00 31.89 -14.86
N SER A 244 23.81 32.52 -15.72
CA SER A 244 25.01 31.90 -16.30
C SER A 244 26.26 32.24 -15.47
N PRO A 245 27.14 31.27 -15.15
CA PRO A 245 28.36 31.55 -14.41
C PRO A 245 29.40 32.26 -15.30
N ARG A 246 29.57 33.56 -15.09
CA ARG A 246 30.81 34.27 -15.45
C ARG A 246 31.63 34.48 -14.17
N GLY A 247 32.86 33.96 -14.16
CA GLY A 247 33.76 34.09 -13.02
C GLY A 247 34.71 35.29 -13.12
N SER A 248 35.19 35.72 -11.96
CA SER A 248 36.37 36.59 -11.78
C SER A 248 37.18 36.09 -10.57
N LYS A 249 38.50 36.27 -10.64
CA LYS A 249 39.48 35.79 -9.63
C LYS A 249 39.79 36.87 -8.56
N ILE A 250 40.86 36.65 -7.79
CA ILE A 250 41.66 37.63 -7.00
C ILE A 250 41.05 37.95 -5.62
N ASP A 251 41.74 37.85 -4.46
CA ASP A 251 43.12 37.38 -4.18
C ASP A 251 43.31 36.86 -2.72
N THR A 252 44.54 36.48 -2.33
CA THR A 252 45.03 35.98 -1.01
C THR A 252 45.44 37.17 -0.07
N PRO A 253 46.08 37.05 1.16
CA PRO A 253 46.80 35.92 1.78
C PRO A 253 46.85 35.75 3.35
N SER A 254 47.51 34.64 3.77
CA SER A 254 48.43 34.42 4.93
C SER A 254 48.09 34.72 6.41
N HIS A 255 48.08 33.63 7.22
CA HIS A 255 48.82 33.39 8.49
C HIS A 255 49.31 34.53 9.41
N ASN A 256 48.90 34.48 10.71
CA ASN A 256 49.74 34.15 11.90
C ASN A 256 48.92 34.39 13.20
N SER A 257 48.66 33.41 14.09
CA SER A 257 49.52 32.63 15.01
C SER A 257 49.80 33.30 16.37
N HIS A 258 49.36 32.69 17.48
CA HIS A 258 50.07 32.73 18.77
C HIS A 258 49.69 31.53 19.65
N ASN A 259 50.66 31.04 20.44
CA ASN A 259 50.57 29.94 21.39
C ASN A 259 51.50 30.30 22.57
N PRO A 260 51.18 29.96 23.83
CA PRO A 260 51.93 28.90 24.56
C PRO A 260 51.05 28.12 25.59
N PHE A 261 51.43 27.00 26.21
CA PHE A 261 52.72 26.53 26.76
C PHE A 261 52.88 24.98 26.73
N PHE A 262 54.13 24.50 26.61
CA PHE A 262 54.81 23.33 27.23
C PHE A 262 54.03 22.06 27.71
N SER A 263 54.54 20.81 27.61
CA SER A 263 55.75 20.29 26.90
C SER A 263 55.92 18.75 27.04
N SER A 264 56.69 18.15 26.12
CA SER A 264 57.53 16.93 26.26
C SER A 264 56.82 15.55 26.29
N ALA A 265 57.37 14.47 25.72
CA ALA A 265 58.61 14.28 24.94
C ALA A 265 58.44 13.20 23.83
N ASP A 266 59.32 13.24 22.82
CA ASP A 266 59.51 12.22 21.77
C ASP A 266 60.85 11.47 22.03
N PRO A 267 61.11 10.28 21.45
CA PRO A 267 61.91 10.30 20.22
C PRO A 267 61.64 9.18 19.17
N SER A 268 61.55 9.62 17.91
CA SER A 268 62.33 9.11 16.76
C SER A 268 61.90 7.86 15.95
N ALA A 269 61.51 8.17 14.69
CA ALA A 269 62.18 7.76 13.45
C ALA A 269 61.88 6.41 12.73
N ASN A 270 61.24 6.59 11.56
CA ASN A 270 61.59 6.03 10.23
C ASN A 270 61.09 4.66 9.74
N ASN A 271 60.94 4.64 8.40
CA ASN A 271 60.99 3.51 7.45
C ASN A 271 59.79 2.55 7.31
N SER A 272 58.87 2.97 6.43
CA SER A 272 58.61 2.32 5.11
C SER A 272 58.02 0.90 4.96
N LEU A 273 57.27 0.75 3.87
CA LEU A 273 56.92 -0.47 3.11
C LEU A 273 55.79 -1.37 3.63
N HIS A 274 55.23 -2.12 2.68
CA HIS A 274 54.00 -2.90 2.79
C HIS A 274 54.10 -4.06 3.78
N ALA A 275 53.07 -4.21 4.61
CA ALA A 275 52.66 -5.51 5.15
C ALA A 275 51.13 -5.54 5.34
N SER A 276 50.50 -6.66 4.98
CA SER A 276 49.10 -6.95 5.29
C SER A 276 48.91 -7.15 6.80
N ARG A 277 47.87 -6.54 7.38
CA ARG A 277 47.36 -6.93 8.70
C ARG A 277 46.02 -7.62 8.56
N SER A 278 45.96 -8.88 8.98
CA SER A 278 44.73 -9.49 9.46
C SER A 278 44.26 -8.75 10.71
N GLU A 279 42.97 -8.46 10.83
CA GLU A 279 42.41 -7.96 12.08
C GLU A 279 42.52 -9.06 13.15
N SER A 280 42.93 -8.69 14.37
CA SER A 280 42.98 -9.61 15.50
C SER A 280 41.57 -9.77 16.10
N PRO A 281 41.16 -10.99 16.53
CA PRO A 281 39.79 -11.26 16.97
C PRO A 281 39.31 -10.39 18.15
N GLU A 282 40.24 -9.87 18.97
CA GLU A 282 39.97 -8.94 20.07
C GLU A 282 39.32 -7.62 19.60
N ALA A 283 39.62 -7.15 18.38
CA ALA A 283 39.03 -5.93 17.83
C ALA A 283 37.55 -6.10 17.45
N MET A 284 37.13 -7.34 17.14
CA MET A 284 35.78 -7.66 16.69
C MET A 284 34.81 -7.79 17.88
N GLY A 285 35.21 -8.52 18.93
CA GLY A 285 34.42 -8.63 20.17
C GLY A 285 34.22 -7.28 20.87
N ASN A 286 35.21 -6.38 20.79
CA ASN A 286 35.14 -5.04 21.39
C ASN A 286 34.28 -4.04 20.58
N ARG A 287 33.80 -4.43 19.39
CA ARG A 287 32.71 -3.72 18.66
C ARG A 287 31.33 -4.21 19.12
N GLN A 288 31.14 -5.52 19.25
CA GLN A 288 29.87 -6.10 19.69
C GLN A 288 29.50 -5.72 21.13
N SER A 289 30.45 -5.79 22.07
CA SER A 289 30.22 -5.34 23.45
C SER A 289 29.84 -3.86 23.53
N ARG A 290 30.40 -3.04 22.63
CA ARG A 290 30.17 -1.60 22.57
C ARG A 290 28.84 -1.21 21.91
N SER A 291 28.29 -2.00 20.98
CA SER A 291 26.91 -1.80 20.51
C SER A 291 25.91 -2.25 21.57
N GLN A 292 26.08 -3.46 22.13
CA GLN A 292 25.22 -4.00 23.19
C GLN A 292 25.10 -3.05 24.39
N ALA A 293 26.21 -2.45 24.85
CA ALA A 293 26.19 -1.45 25.91
C ALA A 293 25.41 -0.17 25.54
N LEU A 294 25.43 0.24 24.27
CA LEU A 294 24.75 1.43 23.76
C LEU A 294 23.24 1.19 23.65
N ASP A 295 22.83 0.01 23.20
CA ASP A 295 21.43 -0.42 23.18
C ASP A 295 20.86 -0.60 24.60
N LEU A 296 21.65 -1.12 25.54
CA LEU A 296 21.27 -1.19 26.96
C LEU A 296 21.00 0.21 27.55
N VAL A 297 21.86 1.20 27.27
CA VAL A 297 21.65 2.59 27.69
C VAL A 297 20.43 3.20 27.01
N LYS A 298 20.22 2.97 25.70
CA LYS A 298 19.03 3.43 24.97
C LYS A 298 17.73 2.89 25.59
N ASN A 299 17.72 1.60 25.93
CA ASN A 299 16.59 0.93 26.57
C ASN A 299 16.33 1.46 27.99
N GLN A 300 17.39 1.73 28.77
CA GLN A 300 17.27 2.38 30.08
C GLN A 300 16.73 3.82 30.00
N VAL A 301 17.12 4.60 28.98
CA VAL A 301 16.55 5.95 28.76
C VAL A 301 15.07 5.87 28.39
N MET A 302 14.70 4.95 27.49
CA MET A 302 13.31 4.78 27.05
C MET A 302 12.38 4.34 28.20
N ILE A 303 12.78 3.36 29.01
CA ILE A 303 11.93 2.86 30.10
C ILE A 303 11.72 3.91 31.21
N ASN A 304 12.73 4.73 31.50
CA ASN A 304 12.61 5.88 32.40
C ASN A 304 11.67 6.95 31.84
N TYR A 305 11.79 7.29 30.55
CA TYR A 305 10.89 8.24 29.88
C TYR A 305 9.43 7.77 29.94
N LEU A 306 9.18 6.50 29.61
CA LEU A 306 7.83 5.91 29.67
C LEU A 306 7.25 5.93 31.08
N TYR A 307 8.03 5.60 32.11
CA TYR A 307 7.59 5.65 33.50
C TYR A 307 7.31 7.07 34.00
N GLN A 308 8.10 8.06 33.55
CA GLN A 308 7.79 9.48 33.80
C GLN A 308 6.47 9.90 33.14
N GLN A 309 6.21 9.46 31.91
CA GLN A 309 4.95 9.74 31.22
C GLN A 309 3.76 9.03 31.88
N GLN A 310 3.90 7.78 32.34
CA GLN A 310 2.91 7.09 33.16
C GLN A 310 2.56 7.92 34.41
N GLY A 311 3.55 8.59 35.03
CA GLY A 311 3.33 9.55 36.10
C GLY A 311 2.62 10.84 35.68
N ASN A 312 3.04 11.46 34.59
CA ASN A 312 2.50 12.74 34.12
C ASN A 312 1.03 12.66 33.68
N ASN A 313 0.59 11.52 33.13
CA ASN A 313 -0.79 11.31 32.71
C ASN A 313 -1.68 10.73 33.86
N GLY A 314 -1.15 10.60 35.07
CA GLY A 314 -1.92 10.16 36.25
C GLY A 314 -2.15 8.65 36.36
N TRP A 315 -1.49 7.83 35.52
CA TRP A 315 -1.72 6.38 35.38
C TRP A 315 -1.06 5.49 36.45
N ARG A 316 -0.68 6.06 37.59
CA ARG A 316 -0.08 5.36 38.74
C ARG A 316 -0.94 5.57 39.98
N SER A 317 -1.06 4.54 40.81
CA SER A 317 -1.79 4.67 42.08
C SER A 317 -1.06 5.58 43.08
N SER A 318 -1.81 6.10 44.06
CA SER A 318 -1.28 6.98 45.12
C SER A 318 -0.27 6.31 46.07
N GLN A 319 -0.21 4.97 46.04
CA GLN A 319 0.81 4.14 46.68
C GLN A 319 1.15 3.01 45.70
N PRO A 320 2.15 3.20 44.81
CA PRO A 320 2.50 2.20 43.81
C PRO A 320 2.76 0.84 44.43
N GLY A 321 1.99 -0.16 44.00
CA GLY A 321 2.29 -1.56 44.28
C GLY A 321 3.57 -1.99 43.57
N ILE A 322 4.12 -3.15 43.97
CA ILE A 322 5.30 -3.73 43.32
C ILE A 322 4.99 -4.03 41.83
N ASP A 323 3.73 -4.31 41.52
CA ASP A 323 3.21 -4.64 40.18
C ASP A 323 2.79 -3.41 39.33
N GLU A 324 3.29 -2.19 39.60
CA GLU A 324 3.01 -0.99 38.80
C GLU A 324 4.25 -0.37 38.16
N GLY A 325 4.29 -0.31 36.82
CA GLY A 325 5.35 0.34 36.07
C GLY A 325 5.39 0.00 34.58
N VAL A 326 6.61 -0.04 34.05
CA VAL A 326 6.92 -0.30 32.63
C VAL A 326 7.92 -1.45 32.53
N LEU A 327 7.75 -2.31 31.52
CA LEU A 327 8.61 -3.44 31.18
C LEU A 327 9.07 -3.30 29.72
N LEU A 328 10.34 -3.59 29.44
CA LEU A 328 10.91 -3.53 28.10
C LEU A 328 11.92 -4.66 27.88
N ARG A 329 11.68 -5.49 26.86
CA ARG A 329 12.46 -6.69 26.58
C ARG A 329 13.81 -6.35 25.96
N VAL A 330 14.88 -6.89 26.54
CA VAL A 330 16.28 -6.76 26.06
C VAL A 330 16.75 -8.03 25.35
N THR A 331 16.40 -9.20 25.89
CA THR A 331 16.54 -10.52 25.25
C THR A 331 15.30 -11.36 25.53
N ARG A 332 15.13 -12.53 24.89
CA ARG A 332 13.96 -13.41 25.05
C ARG A 332 13.58 -13.62 26.53
N ASP A 333 14.58 -13.87 27.37
CA ASP A 333 14.42 -14.20 28.80
C ASP A 333 14.71 -13.02 29.74
N SER A 334 15.11 -11.85 29.20
CA SER A 334 15.55 -10.68 29.99
C SER A 334 14.77 -9.41 29.65
N TYR A 335 14.04 -8.91 30.64
CA TYR A 335 13.30 -7.66 30.57
C TYR A 335 13.91 -6.67 31.56
N LEU A 336 14.16 -5.45 31.11
CA LEU A 336 14.30 -4.31 32.01
C LEU A 336 12.91 -3.96 32.54
N ALA A 337 12.83 -3.61 33.82
CA ALA A 337 11.62 -3.08 34.44
C ALA A 337 11.93 -1.74 35.12
N PHE A 338 10.95 -0.85 35.18
CA PHE A 338 10.99 0.33 36.03
C PHE A 338 9.61 0.53 36.68
N PRO A 339 9.48 0.47 38.03
CA PRO A 339 10.54 0.31 39.02
C PRO A 339 11.30 -1.03 38.90
N PRO A 340 12.56 -1.14 39.35
CA PRO A 340 13.33 -2.38 39.25
C PRO A 340 12.64 -3.59 39.90
N GLU A 341 11.93 -3.37 41.00
CA GLU A 341 11.21 -4.40 41.77
C GLU A 341 10.09 -5.08 40.96
N LEU A 342 9.57 -4.41 39.92
CA LEU A 342 8.56 -4.97 39.01
C LEU A 342 9.09 -6.21 38.26
N ALA A 343 10.40 -6.34 38.05
CA ALA A 343 11.01 -7.44 37.29
C ALA A 343 10.80 -8.84 37.91
N ASP A 344 10.56 -8.90 39.22
CA ASP A 344 10.41 -10.15 39.99
C ASP A 344 8.94 -10.47 40.32
N THR A 345 7.99 -9.72 39.73
CA THR A 345 6.54 -9.90 39.94
C THR A 345 5.93 -10.99 39.09
N ASN A 346 4.76 -11.51 39.51
CA ASN A 346 3.94 -12.42 38.70
C ASN A 346 3.52 -11.75 37.38
N LEU A 347 3.29 -10.43 37.37
CA LEU A 347 2.98 -9.68 36.15
C LEU A 347 4.13 -9.69 35.15
N ALA A 348 5.38 -9.50 35.60
CA ALA A 348 6.55 -9.63 34.74
C ALA A 348 6.79 -11.08 34.29
N ALA A 349 6.45 -12.08 35.10
CA ALA A 349 6.48 -13.49 34.68
C ALA A 349 5.47 -13.77 33.54
N VAL A 350 4.23 -13.31 33.67
CA VAL A 350 3.20 -13.49 32.63
C VAL A 350 3.49 -12.67 31.38
N LEU A 351 4.05 -11.46 31.50
CA LEU A 351 4.45 -10.68 30.33
C LEU A 351 5.69 -11.25 29.60
N ARG A 352 6.54 -12.02 30.29
CA ARG A 352 7.57 -12.86 29.65
C ARG A 352 6.94 -13.99 28.83
N GLU A 353 5.94 -14.68 29.40
CA GLU A 353 5.18 -15.75 28.74
C GLU A 353 4.42 -15.25 27.50
N LEU A 354 3.78 -14.07 27.59
CA LEU A 354 3.13 -13.36 26.48
C LEU A 354 4.13 -12.82 25.43
N ASN A 355 5.44 -12.88 25.71
CA ASN A 355 6.55 -12.57 24.82
C ASN A 355 6.55 -11.17 24.16
N VAL A 356 6.00 -10.16 24.85
CA VAL A 356 5.80 -8.80 24.32
C VAL A 356 7.07 -7.94 24.36
N GLN A 357 7.30 -7.10 23.35
CA GLN A 357 8.54 -6.31 23.26
C GLN A 357 8.60 -5.17 24.30
N SER A 358 7.47 -4.51 24.57
CA SER A 358 7.35 -3.51 25.62
C SER A 358 5.93 -3.50 26.20
N ALA A 359 5.79 -3.23 27.50
CA ALA A 359 4.51 -3.21 28.21
C ALA A 359 4.47 -2.12 29.29
N MET A 360 3.27 -1.61 29.58
CA MET A 360 2.99 -0.57 30.58
C MET A 360 1.69 -0.87 31.32
N THR A 361 1.72 -0.78 32.64
CA THR A 361 0.50 -0.81 33.48
C THR A 361 -0.15 0.57 33.55
N ILE A 362 -1.48 0.61 33.51
CA ILE A 362 -2.26 1.84 33.59
C ILE A 362 -3.31 1.66 34.69
N HIS A 363 -3.17 2.42 35.77
CA HIS A 363 -4.21 2.58 36.78
C HIS A 363 -5.01 3.85 36.48
N SER A 364 -6.27 3.71 36.06
CA SER A 364 -7.18 4.85 35.82
C SER A 364 -8.50 4.68 36.56
N GLN A 365 -9.04 5.80 37.05
CA GLN A 365 -10.37 5.86 37.66
C GLN A 365 -11.49 5.60 36.65
N VAL A 366 -11.25 5.88 35.36
CA VAL A 366 -12.20 5.62 34.26
C VAL A 366 -12.44 4.11 34.12
N ILE A 367 -11.36 3.33 34.05
CA ILE A 367 -11.40 1.86 33.91
C ILE A 367 -12.04 1.22 35.16
N ASN A 368 -11.67 1.69 36.36
CA ASN A 368 -12.24 1.17 37.61
C ASN A 368 -13.75 1.47 37.72
N SER A 369 -14.19 2.65 37.30
CA SER A 369 -15.61 3.00 37.24
C SER A 369 -16.37 2.08 36.27
N TYR A 370 -15.73 1.68 35.16
CA TYR A 370 -16.28 0.72 34.21
C TYR A 370 -16.44 -0.68 34.79
N LEU A 371 -15.39 -1.24 35.38
CA LEU A 371 -15.42 -2.59 35.97
C LEU A 371 -16.45 -2.70 37.09
N LEU A 372 -16.62 -1.64 37.89
CA LEU A 372 -17.68 -1.55 38.91
C LEU A 372 -19.10 -1.52 38.31
N SER A 373 -19.26 -0.97 37.09
CA SER A 373 -20.56 -0.95 36.40
C SER A 373 -20.91 -2.26 35.69
N MET A 374 -19.91 -3.04 35.28
CA MET A 374 -20.07 -4.30 34.54
C MET A 374 -19.12 -5.41 35.04
N PRO A 375 -19.32 -5.94 36.27
CA PRO A 375 -18.40 -6.90 36.92
C PRO A 375 -18.34 -8.29 36.27
N HIS A 376 -19.03 -8.51 35.14
CA HIS A 376 -19.04 -9.75 34.37
C HIS A 376 -18.77 -9.51 32.87
N ALA A 377 -18.26 -8.33 32.48
CA ALA A 377 -17.85 -8.07 31.10
C ALA A 377 -16.57 -8.85 30.75
N THR A 378 -16.62 -9.60 29.65
CA THR A 378 -15.45 -10.28 29.05
C THR A 378 -14.68 -9.39 28.08
N GLU A 379 -15.32 -8.34 27.57
CA GLU A 379 -14.75 -7.35 26.68
C GLU A 379 -15.30 -5.96 27.07
N LEU A 380 -14.46 -4.95 27.00
CA LEU A 380 -14.74 -3.57 27.38
C LEU A 380 -14.91 -2.74 26.10
N PRO A 381 -16.11 -2.19 25.83
CA PRO A 381 -16.40 -1.53 24.56
C PRO A 381 -15.62 -0.22 24.38
N LEU A 382 -15.22 0.03 23.14
CA LEU A 382 -14.60 1.25 22.64
C LEU A 382 -15.57 1.97 21.67
N LEU A 383 -15.15 3.09 21.09
CA LEU A 383 -15.93 3.76 20.05
C LEU A 383 -15.90 2.96 18.74
N ASN A 384 -16.84 3.28 17.84
CA ASN A 384 -16.99 2.65 16.53
C ASN A 384 -17.22 1.12 16.54
N GLY A 385 -17.58 0.53 17.69
CA GLY A 385 -17.88 -0.90 17.81
C GLY A 385 -16.65 -1.80 18.01
N LEU A 386 -15.50 -1.21 18.35
CA LEU A 386 -14.31 -1.98 18.79
C LEU A 386 -14.43 -2.39 20.27
N ALA A 387 -13.61 -3.33 20.73
CA ALA A 387 -13.51 -3.66 22.16
C ALA A 387 -12.10 -4.10 22.62
N VAL A 388 -11.78 -3.84 23.89
CA VAL A 388 -10.57 -4.34 24.57
C VAL A 388 -10.94 -5.52 25.44
N GLN A 389 -10.21 -6.65 25.35
CA GLN A 389 -10.45 -7.83 26.17
C GLN A 389 -10.33 -7.54 27.69
N VAL A 390 -11.16 -8.21 28.49
CA VAL A 390 -11.10 -8.19 29.96
C VAL A 390 -10.71 -9.59 30.44
N VAL A 391 -9.56 -9.72 31.10
CA VAL A 391 -9.08 -10.97 31.69
C VAL A 391 -9.39 -10.99 33.20
N PRO A 392 -9.84 -12.13 33.78
CA PRO A 392 -10.21 -12.17 35.20
C PRO A 392 -9.07 -11.90 36.17
N THR A 393 -7.87 -12.42 35.87
CA THR A 393 -6.68 -12.32 36.73
C THR A 393 -5.40 -12.08 35.94
N VAL A 394 -4.31 -11.65 36.62
CA VAL A 394 -2.97 -11.56 36.00
C VAL A 394 -2.56 -12.88 35.34
N GLN A 395 -2.91 -14.03 35.93
CA GLN A 395 -2.53 -15.34 35.38
C GLN A 395 -3.30 -15.66 34.07
N ASP A 396 -4.43 -15.02 33.83
CA ASP A 396 -5.18 -15.13 32.58
C ASP A 396 -4.67 -14.19 31.49
N LEU A 397 -3.83 -13.21 31.82
CA LEU A 397 -3.17 -12.33 30.85
C LEU A 397 -2.24 -13.11 29.90
N ALA A 398 -1.72 -14.28 30.31
CA ALA A 398 -0.98 -15.21 29.45
C ALA A 398 -1.82 -15.73 28.27
N LYS A 399 -3.15 -15.71 28.40
CA LYS A 399 -4.13 -16.21 27.42
C LYS A 399 -4.72 -15.07 26.58
N ALA A 400 -4.23 -13.84 26.74
CA ALA A 400 -4.76 -12.66 26.06
C ALA A 400 -4.45 -12.68 24.56
N ARG A 401 -5.39 -12.20 23.74
CA ARG A 401 -5.20 -11.93 22.31
C ARG A 401 -4.08 -10.90 22.14
N VAL A 402 -2.91 -11.33 21.66
CA VAL A 402 -1.70 -10.50 21.66
C VAL A 402 -1.81 -9.29 20.73
N HIS A 403 -2.57 -9.39 19.63
CA HIS A 403 -2.69 -8.30 18.64
C HIS A 403 -3.81 -7.30 18.96
N HIS A 404 -4.54 -7.46 20.08
CA HIS A 404 -5.28 -6.34 20.71
C HIS A 404 -4.33 -5.25 21.23
N PHE A 405 -3.07 -5.60 21.57
CA PHE A 405 -2.09 -4.70 22.19
C PHE A 405 -2.52 -4.10 23.55
N ALA A 406 -3.59 -4.64 24.14
CA ALA A 406 -4.20 -4.17 25.38
C ALA A 406 -5.08 -5.27 26.01
N ALA A 407 -5.12 -5.32 27.35
CA ALA A 407 -6.07 -6.10 28.12
C ALA A 407 -6.33 -5.45 29.49
N VAL A 408 -7.58 -5.49 29.95
CA VAL A 408 -7.93 -5.04 31.31
C VAL A 408 -7.95 -6.24 32.26
N VAL A 409 -7.18 -6.17 33.33
CA VAL A 409 -7.17 -7.19 34.38
C VAL A 409 -8.18 -6.80 35.46
N ALA A 410 -9.24 -7.60 35.59
CA ALA A 410 -10.39 -7.27 36.42
C ALA A 410 -10.07 -7.31 37.93
N SER A 411 -9.18 -8.20 38.38
CA SER A 411 -8.83 -8.39 39.79
C SER A 411 -8.08 -7.21 40.43
N GLU A 412 -7.19 -6.52 39.70
CA GLU A 412 -6.48 -5.32 40.21
C GLU A 412 -7.09 -4.01 39.72
N GLY A 413 -8.06 -4.04 38.79
CA GLY A 413 -8.64 -2.83 38.21
C GLY A 413 -7.64 -2.03 37.37
N ARG A 414 -6.81 -2.72 36.58
CA ARG A 414 -5.71 -2.14 35.78
C ARG A 414 -5.86 -2.50 34.30
N LEU A 415 -5.51 -1.57 33.43
CA LEU A 415 -5.27 -1.83 32.01
C LEU A 415 -3.78 -2.12 31.81
N VAL A 416 -3.43 -3.18 31.09
CA VAL A 416 -2.07 -3.43 30.61
C VAL A 416 -2.06 -3.18 29.11
N VAL A 417 -1.16 -2.31 28.66
CA VAL A 417 -0.94 -1.98 27.24
C VAL A 417 0.45 -2.46 26.86
N TRP A 418 0.60 -3.02 25.67
CA TRP A 418 1.88 -3.44 25.10
C TRP A 418 1.97 -3.05 23.64
N ASP A 419 3.18 -2.89 23.10
CA ASP A 419 3.40 -2.62 21.68
C ASP A 419 4.78 -3.13 21.24
N ASP A 420 4.94 -3.34 19.93
CA ASP A 420 6.23 -3.70 19.33
C ASP A 420 7.23 -2.53 19.41
N ASP A 421 6.72 -1.28 19.33
CA ASP A 421 7.50 -0.07 19.57
C ASP A 421 7.03 0.62 20.87
N ALA A 422 7.98 0.76 21.80
CA ALA A 422 7.84 1.44 23.07
C ALA A 422 7.19 2.84 22.97
N VAL A 423 7.39 3.57 21.87
CA VAL A 423 6.81 4.91 21.66
C VAL A 423 5.29 4.86 21.43
N ASN A 424 4.78 3.80 20.77
CA ASN A 424 3.36 3.68 20.42
C ASN A 424 2.46 3.42 21.65
N MET A 425 2.98 2.76 22.68
CA MET A 425 2.23 2.43 23.90
C MET A 425 1.54 3.66 24.51
N LEU A 426 2.23 4.81 24.58
CA LEU A 426 1.67 6.05 25.14
C LEU A 426 0.46 6.56 24.35
N ASN A 427 0.49 6.45 23.02
CA ASN A 427 -0.60 6.91 22.16
C ASN A 427 -1.79 5.95 22.26
N ARG A 428 -1.53 4.64 22.24
CA ARG A 428 -2.55 3.58 22.41
C ARG A 428 -3.26 3.70 23.76
N ALA A 429 -2.50 3.92 24.84
CA ALA A 429 -2.99 4.16 26.18
C ALA A 429 -3.93 5.38 26.27
N LYS A 430 -3.51 6.54 25.73
CA LYS A 430 -4.33 7.75 25.68
C LYS A 430 -5.63 7.56 24.91
N THR A 431 -5.59 6.88 23.78
CA THR A 431 -6.80 6.60 22.99
C THR A 431 -7.78 5.74 23.78
N ILE A 432 -7.33 4.60 24.33
CA ILE A 432 -8.21 3.68 25.09
C ILE A 432 -8.86 4.41 26.28
N GLU A 433 -8.09 5.13 27.10
CA GLU A 433 -8.65 5.86 28.24
C GLU A 433 -9.66 6.93 27.81
N TRP A 434 -9.36 7.72 26.78
CA TRP A 434 -10.26 8.78 26.30
C TRP A 434 -11.54 8.23 25.66
N GLU A 435 -11.50 7.10 24.93
CA GLU A 435 -12.72 6.48 24.37
C GLU A 435 -13.65 5.97 25.46
N LEU A 436 -13.11 5.29 26.48
CA LEU A 436 -13.87 4.87 27.66
C LEU A 436 -14.47 6.08 28.39
N MET A 437 -13.70 7.15 28.57
CA MET A 437 -14.16 8.36 29.22
C MET A 437 -15.37 9.00 28.50
N GLN A 438 -15.43 8.94 27.17
CA GLN A 438 -16.62 9.38 26.41
C GLN A 438 -17.85 8.51 26.71
N LEU A 439 -17.69 7.19 26.68
CA LEU A 439 -18.78 6.23 26.94
C LEU A 439 -19.33 6.37 28.38
N LEU A 440 -18.48 6.74 29.35
CA LEU A 440 -18.88 7.02 30.73
C LEU A 440 -19.67 8.34 30.89
N TRP A 441 -19.39 9.35 30.07
CA TRP A 441 -20.18 10.60 30.07
C TRP A 441 -21.50 10.46 29.31
N THR A 442 -21.55 9.70 28.20
CA THR A 442 -22.82 9.45 27.48
C THR A 442 -23.80 8.56 28.25
N THR A 443 -23.32 7.70 29.15
CA THR A 443 -24.19 6.91 30.05
C THR A 443 -24.72 7.72 31.24
N ASN A 444 -23.93 8.63 31.81
CA ASN A 444 -24.35 9.40 32.99
C ASN A 444 -25.40 10.49 32.72
N THR A 445 -25.54 10.99 31.49
CA THR A 445 -26.57 11.98 31.13
C THR A 445 -28.01 11.46 31.21
N VAL A 446 -28.21 10.14 31.29
CA VAL A 446 -29.54 9.49 31.40
C VAL A 446 -30.10 9.53 32.83
N ASN A 447 -29.25 9.62 33.86
CA ASN A 447 -29.64 9.49 35.28
C ASN A 447 -30.42 10.69 35.89
N SER A 448 -31.03 11.54 35.06
CA SER A 448 -31.79 12.72 35.49
C SER A 448 -33.23 12.82 34.93
N LYS A 449 -33.87 11.67 34.62
CA LYS A 449 -35.34 11.51 34.71
C LYS A 449 -35.79 10.05 34.60
N THR A 450 -36.46 9.59 35.66
CA THR A 450 -37.33 8.39 35.71
C THR A 450 -36.66 7.05 35.39
N ALA A 451 -36.53 6.20 36.41
CA ALA A 451 -36.23 4.78 36.21
C ALA A 451 -37.39 4.10 35.45
N SER A 452 -37.17 3.80 34.18
CA SER A 452 -38.05 3.04 33.29
C SER A 452 -37.18 2.50 32.15
N LYS A 453 -37.59 1.38 31.53
CA LYS A 453 -36.85 0.82 30.38
C LYS A 453 -36.64 1.88 29.31
N VAL A 454 -35.39 2.08 28.90
CA VAL A 454 -35.08 2.70 27.61
C VAL A 454 -35.00 1.57 26.59
N ASP A 455 -36.15 1.14 26.11
CA ASP A 455 -36.21 0.37 24.87
C ASP A 455 -35.72 1.31 23.74
N LEU A 456 -34.63 0.95 23.07
CA LEU A 456 -34.08 1.70 21.94
C LEU A 456 -34.97 1.52 20.71
N THR A 457 -36.11 2.23 20.72
CA THR A 457 -37.04 2.32 19.59
C THR A 457 -36.41 3.15 18.46
N ILE A 458 -35.56 2.47 17.68
CA ILE A 458 -35.38 2.72 16.25
C ILE A 458 -36.78 2.70 15.59
N ASN A 459 -36.95 3.35 14.43
CA ASN A 459 -38.26 3.47 13.77
C ASN A 459 -38.82 2.11 13.29
N GLU A 460 -39.53 1.39 14.17
CA GLU A 460 -40.31 0.15 13.91
C GLU A 460 -41.50 0.34 12.95
N LYS A 461 -41.41 1.26 11.98
CA LYS A 461 -42.39 1.49 10.92
C LYS A 461 -41.86 1.35 9.50
N GLU A 462 -40.58 1.02 9.35
CA GLU A 462 -40.06 0.42 8.11
C GLU A 462 -39.52 -1.01 8.34
N GLU A 463 -39.22 -1.42 9.58
CA GLU A 463 -38.68 -2.76 9.88
C GLU A 463 -39.72 -3.86 10.18
N MET A 464 -41.01 -3.54 10.29
CA MET A 464 -42.05 -4.56 10.49
C MET A 464 -42.35 -5.40 9.23
N ASP A 465 -41.79 -5.02 8.06
CA ASP A 465 -41.71 -5.88 6.87
C ASP A 465 -40.33 -6.57 6.71
N SER A 466 -39.28 -6.14 7.43
CA SER A 466 -37.91 -6.68 7.31
C SER A 466 -37.53 -7.72 8.38
N ALA A 467 -38.19 -7.73 9.55
CA ALA A 467 -37.99 -8.75 10.58
C ALA A 467 -38.32 -10.20 10.13
N SER A 468 -38.96 -10.35 8.97
CA SER A 468 -39.18 -11.64 8.30
C SER A 468 -38.05 -12.06 7.35
N GLU A 469 -37.09 -11.16 7.04
CA GLU A 469 -35.95 -11.44 6.16
C GLU A 469 -34.65 -11.81 6.89
N GLU A 470 -34.54 -11.69 8.23
CA GLU A 470 -33.33 -12.14 8.96
C GLU A 470 -33.11 -13.67 8.94
N CYS A 471 -34.12 -14.45 8.53
CA CYS A 471 -33.98 -15.87 8.19
C CYS A 471 -34.04 -16.16 6.68
N ALA A 472 -34.02 -15.13 5.82
CA ALA A 472 -33.95 -15.30 4.37
C ALA A 472 -32.48 -15.45 3.94
N ALA A 473 -32.16 -16.54 3.23
CA ALA A 473 -30.86 -16.71 2.62
C ALA A 473 -30.55 -15.51 1.68
N PRO A 474 -29.31 -14.97 1.68
CA PRO A 474 -28.99 -13.74 0.98
C PRO A 474 -29.35 -13.83 -0.51
N LYS A 475 -30.15 -12.86 -0.99
CA LYS A 475 -30.69 -12.83 -2.35
C LYS A 475 -29.54 -12.92 -3.36
N PRO A 476 -29.52 -13.93 -4.26
CA PRO A 476 -28.36 -14.23 -5.09
C PRO A 476 -28.00 -13.05 -6.00
N ARG A 477 -26.72 -12.65 -5.96
CA ARG A 477 -26.23 -11.48 -6.70
C ARG A 477 -26.52 -11.56 -8.20
N PRO A 478 -26.86 -10.45 -8.87
CA PRO A 478 -27.22 -10.45 -10.28
C PRO A 478 -26.08 -10.97 -11.16
N THR A 479 -26.42 -11.81 -12.14
CA THR A 479 -25.49 -12.20 -13.20
C THR A 479 -25.62 -11.21 -14.35
N ILE A 480 -24.51 -10.56 -14.70
CA ILE A 480 -24.43 -9.58 -15.79
C ILE A 480 -24.02 -10.30 -17.07
N PHE A 481 -24.68 -10.00 -18.19
CA PHE A 481 -24.48 -10.68 -19.47
C PHE A 481 -23.81 -9.81 -20.54
N ILE A 482 -23.26 -8.65 -20.16
CA ILE A 482 -22.63 -7.71 -21.10
C ILE A 482 -21.42 -8.36 -21.77
N ASN A 483 -20.57 -9.06 -21.01
CA ASN A 483 -19.44 -9.81 -21.56
C ASN A 483 -19.89 -10.84 -22.60
N THR A 484 -20.99 -11.57 -22.34
CA THR A 484 -21.56 -12.52 -23.31
C THR A 484 -21.95 -11.82 -24.62
N VAL A 485 -22.55 -10.63 -24.56
CA VAL A 485 -22.88 -9.84 -25.77
C VAL A 485 -21.60 -9.38 -26.48
N LEU A 486 -20.59 -8.87 -25.76
CA LEU A 486 -19.33 -8.42 -26.35
C LEU A 486 -18.57 -9.56 -27.05
N VAL A 487 -18.47 -10.73 -26.41
CA VAL A 487 -17.82 -11.92 -27.00
C VAL A 487 -18.63 -12.47 -28.18
N SER A 488 -19.98 -12.43 -28.12
CA SER A 488 -20.82 -12.78 -29.28
C SER A 488 -20.61 -11.83 -30.46
N LEU A 489 -20.48 -10.51 -30.23
CA LEU A 489 -20.15 -9.55 -31.29
C LEU A 489 -18.76 -9.79 -31.88
N ALA A 490 -17.75 -10.09 -31.05
CA ALA A 490 -16.41 -10.45 -31.50
C ALA A 490 -16.40 -11.74 -32.33
N LEU A 491 -17.15 -12.77 -31.92
CA LEU A 491 -17.37 -13.99 -32.71
C LEU A 491 -18.07 -13.68 -34.05
N CYS A 492 -19.11 -12.84 -34.06
CA CYS A 492 -19.78 -12.44 -35.29
C CYS A 492 -18.84 -11.71 -36.25
N LEU A 493 -17.95 -10.83 -35.76
CA LEU A 493 -16.93 -10.20 -36.58
C LEU A 493 -15.91 -11.22 -37.11
N MET A 494 -15.43 -12.13 -36.27
CA MET A 494 -14.50 -13.20 -36.67
C MET A 494 -15.11 -14.11 -37.76
N ILE A 495 -16.31 -14.63 -37.55
CA ILE A 495 -17.02 -15.50 -38.49
C ILE A 495 -17.27 -14.75 -39.80
N THR A 496 -17.58 -13.44 -39.73
CA THR A 496 -17.73 -12.59 -40.92
C THR A 496 -16.41 -12.41 -41.67
N ALA A 497 -15.30 -12.13 -40.97
CA ALA A 497 -13.98 -11.96 -41.57
C ALA A 497 -13.48 -13.25 -42.23
N LEU A 498 -13.65 -14.39 -41.56
CA LEU A 498 -13.35 -15.72 -42.12
C LEU A 498 -14.25 -16.01 -43.32
N GLY A 499 -15.56 -15.75 -43.23
CA GLY A 499 -16.51 -15.89 -44.33
C GLY A 499 -16.19 -15.03 -45.55
N LEU A 500 -15.66 -13.82 -45.38
CA LEU A 500 -15.14 -12.98 -46.46
C LEU A 500 -13.87 -13.59 -47.08
N GLY A 501 -13.01 -14.22 -46.29
CA GLY A 501 -11.88 -15.03 -46.77
C GLY A 501 -12.32 -16.23 -47.60
N VAL A 502 -13.31 -17.00 -47.13
CA VAL A 502 -13.92 -18.10 -47.89
C VAL A 502 -14.56 -17.58 -49.18
N ARG A 503 -15.23 -16.42 -49.15
CA ARG A 503 -15.81 -15.78 -50.35
C ARG A 503 -14.73 -15.44 -51.38
N LYS A 504 -13.58 -14.91 -50.97
CA LYS A 504 -12.42 -14.68 -51.86
C LYS A 504 -11.98 -15.99 -52.54
N LEU A 505 -11.74 -17.05 -51.76
CA LEU A 505 -11.31 -18.36 -52.28
C LEU A 505 -12.30 -18.91 -53.31
N ILE A 506 -13.61 -18.84 -53.04
CA ILE A 506 -14.65 -19.30 -53.97
C ILE A 506 -14.64 -18.50 -55.28
N VAL A 507 -14.47 -17.17 -55.23
CA VAL A 507 -14.45 -16.31 -56.43
C VAL A 507 -13.21 -16.59 -57.29
N GLU A 508 -12.02 -16.72 -56.70
CA GLU A 508 -10.80 -17.03 -57.45
C GLU A 508 -10.85 -18.46 -58.05
N MET A 509 -11.44 -19.44 -57.34
CA MET A 509 -11.70 -20.79 -57.87
C MET A 509 -12.72 -20.79 -59.04
N GLN A 510 -13.71 -19.90 -59.03
CA GLN A 510 -14.63 -19.74 -60.16
C GLN A 510 -13.92 -19.16 -61.39
N TYR A 511 -13.00 -18.21 -61.19
CA TYR A 511 -12.18 -17.63 -62.25
C TYR A 511 -11.27 -18.67 -62.93
N GLU A 512 -10.58 -19.51 -62.15
CA GLU A 512 -9.73 -20.60 -62.69
C GLU A 512 -10.52 -21.68 -63.44
N LYS A 513 -11.75 -21.98 -63.00
CA LYS A 513 -12.65 -22.85 -63.76
C LYS A 513 -13.03 -22.26 -65.11
N GLY A 514 -13.21 -20.93 -65.20
CA GLY A 514 -13.42 -20.22 -66.46
C GLY A 514 -12.22 -20.30 -67.43
N SER A 515 -11.00 -20.38 -66.90
CA SER A 515 -9.76 -20.52 -67.69
C SER A 515 -9.35 -21.98 -67.96
N GLY A 516 -10.19 -22.96 -67.60
CA GLY A 516 -9.92 -24.38 -67.85
C GLY A 516 -8.88 -25.04 -66.94
N SER A 517 -8.43 -24.36 -65.88
CA SER A 517 -7.40 -24.84 -64.92
C SER A 517 -7.98 -25.07 -63.52
N GLY A 518 -9.22 -25.55 -63.43
CA GLY A 518 -10.01 -25.61 -62.19
C GLY A 518 -9.52 -26.61 -61.14
N SER A 519 -8.49 -26.25 -60.38
CA SER A 519 -8.02 -26.99 -59.21
C SER A 519 -8.85 -26.70 -57.96
N TYR A 520 -9.03 -27.71 -57.10
CA TYR A 520 -9.64 -27.56 -55.78
C TYR A 520 -8.62 -27.32 -54.65
N THR A 521 -7.32 -27.26 -54.96
CA THR A 521 -6.23 -27.12 -53.95
C THR A 521 -6.38 -25.91 -53.03
N ARG A 522 -6.99 -24.81 -53.50
CA ARG A 522 -7.30 -23.62 -52.68
C ARG A 522 -8.16 -23.91 -51.44
N LEU A 523 -8.99 -24.97 -51.46
CA LEU A 523 -9.78 -25.36 -50.30
C LEU A 523 -8.91 -25.86 -49.13
N ALA A 524 -7.63 -26.21 -49.37
CA ALA A 524 -6.70 -26.57 -48.30
C ALA A 524 -6.46 -25.43 -47.29
N PHE A 525 -6.58 -24.15 -47.70
CA PHE A 525 -6.48 -23.02 -46.78
C PHE A 525 -7.57 -23.03 -45.70
N LEU A 526 -8.72 -23.68 -45.95
CA LEU A 526 -9.78 -23.83 -44.95
C LEU A 526 -9.35 -24.68 -43.74
N ALA A 527 -8.35 -25.57 -43.90
CA ALA A 527 -7.80 -26.32 -42.78
C ALA A 527 -7.07 -25.44 -41.75
N LEU A 528 -6.66 -24.22 -42.13
CA LEU A 528 -6.05 -23.23 -41.22
C LEU A 528 -7.10 -22.43 -40.43
N THR A 529 -8.40 -22.54 -40.74
CA THR A 529 -9.46 -21.77 -40.07
C THR A 529 -9.42 -21.87 -38.53
N PRO A 530 -9.25 -23.05 -37.91
CA PRO A 530 -9.18 -23.15 -36.45
C PRO A 530 -7.96 -22.44 -35.85
N LEU A 531 -6.83 -22.43 -36.56
CA LEU A 531 -5.61 -21.71 -36.16
C LEU A 531 -5.83 -20.19 -36.24
N TRP A 532 -6.47 -19.70 -37.31
CA TRP A 532 -6.84 -18.29 -37.44
C TRP A 532 -7.87 -17.85 -36.40
N MET A 533 -8.79 -18.73 -35.99
CA MET A 533 -9.68 -18.46 -34.85
C MET A 533 -8.90 -18.35 -33.55
N PHE A 534 -8.03 -19.33 -33.25
CA PHE A 534 -7.25 -19.36 -32.01
C PHE A 534 -6.31 -18.15 -31.85
N LEU A 535 -5.54 -17.81 -32.89
CA LEU A 535 -4.61 -16.67 -32.88
C LEU A 535 -5.33 -15.32 -33.02
N GLY A 536 -6.46 -15.28 -33.74
CA GLY A 536 -7.15 -14.04 -34.10
C GLY A 536 -8.17 -13.55 -33.06
N MET A 537 -8.68 -14.39 -32.15
CA MET A 537 -9.80 -14.02 -31.28
C MET A 537 -9.50 -12.81 -30.40
N PHE A 538 -8.25 -12.68 -29.92
CA PHE A 538 -7.87 -11.57 -29.06
C PHE A 538 -7.98 -10.21 -29.77
N PHE A 539 -7.70 -10.14 -31.07
CA PHE A 539 -7.85 -8.91 -31.85
C PHE A 539 -9.32 -8.47 -31.91
N PHE A 540 -10.26 -9.38 -32.19
CA PHE A 540 -11.69 -9.06 -32.24
C PHE A 540 -12.27 -8.74 -30.87
N ASN A 541 -11.86 -9.46 -29.82
CA ASN A 541 -12.21 -9.17 -28.44
C ASN A 541 -11.70 -7.78 -28.01
N ALA A 542 -10.43 -7.45 -28.26
CA ALA A 542 -9.85 -6.16 -27.92
C ALA A 542 -10.52 -5.00 -28.68
N LEU A 543 -10.84 -5.18 -29.98
CA LEU A 543 -11.56 -4.20 -30.78
C LEU A 543 -12.95 -3.91 -30.22
N ILE A 544 -13.76 -4.95 -29.94
CA ILE A 544 -15.10 -4.80 -29.38
C ILE A 544 -15.05 -4.23 -27.95
N ALA A 545 -14.12 -4.69 -27.11
CA ALA A 545 -13.93 -4.17 -25.75
C ALA A 545 -13.54 -2.68 -25.75
N SER A 546 -12.66 -2.25 -26.65
CA SER A 546 -12.26 -0.84 -26.77
C SER A 546 -13.44 0.05 -27.20
N ILE A 547 -14.28 -0.42 -28.15
CA ILE A 547 -15.52 0.27 -28.52
C ILE A 547 -16.48 0.33 -27.32
N ALA A 548 -16.62 -0.75 -26.56
CA ALA A 548 -17.47 -0.80 -25.36
C ALA A 548 -16.99 0.13 -24.24
N GLN A 549 -15.68 0.31 -24.05
CA GLN A 549 -15.13 1.30 -23.12
C GLN A 549 -15.46 2.74 -23.56
N CYS A 550 -15.39 3.02 -24.86
CA CYS A 550 -15.74 4.33 -25.41
C CYS A 550 -17.23 4.68 -25.25
N ILE A 551 -18.15 3.80 -25.70
CA ILE A 551 -19.59 4.12 -25.85
C ILE A 551 -20.56 3.18 -25.13
N GLY A 552 -20.09 2.06 -24.57
CA GLY A 552 -20.93 1.11 -23.84
C GLY A 552 -21.29 1.60 -22.43
N PRO A 553 -22.17 0.88 -21.70
CA PRO A 553 -22.49 1.18 -20.31
C PRO A 553 -21.26 1.03 -19.40
N ILE A 554 -21.24 1.77 -18.28
CA ILE A 554 -20.19 1.67 -17.23
C ILE A 554 -20.75 1.51 -15.81
N GLN A 555 -22.05 1.66 -15.60
CA GLN A 555 -22.68 1.64 -14.27
C GLN A 555 -22.40 0.33 -13.50
N GLN A 556 -22.22 -0.77 -14.21
CA GLN A 556 -21.84 -2.08 -13.69
C GLN A 556 -20.48 -2.11 -12.97
N MET A 557 -19.57 -1.15 -13.23
CA MET A 557 -18.31 -1.02 -12.49
C MET A 557 -18.50 -0.51 -11.05
N ASN A 558 -19.69 0.03 -10.73
CA ASN A 558 -20.04 0.59 -9.43
C ASN A 558 -21.14 -0.23 -8.72
N ILE A 559 -21.44 -1.44 -9.20
CA ILE A 559 -22.52 -2.30 -8.68
C ILE A 559 -22.01 -3.73 -8.46
N ASN A 560 -22.43 -4.36 -7.37
CA ASN A 560 -22.07 -5.74 -7.04
C ASN A 560 -22.79 -6.75 -7.95
N SER A 561 -22.03 -7.72 -8.47
CA SER A 561 -22.51 -8.81 -9.33
C SER A 561 -22.04 -10.17 -8.81
N LYS A 562 -22.43 -11.25 -9.50
CA LYS A 562 -21.98 -12.62 -9.22
C LYS A 562 -20.44 -12.76 -9.14
N HIS A 563 -19.70 -12.08 -10.01
CA HIS A 563 -18.24 -12.19 -10.13
C HIS A 563 -17.46 -10.92 -9.74
N TYR A 564 -18.15 -9.84 -9.36
CA TYR A 564 -17.55 -8.52 -9.12
C TYR A 564 -18.12 -7.84 -7.87
N SER A 565 -17.28 -7.16 -7.09
CA SER A 565 -17.66 -6.44 -5.87
C SER A 565 -17.08 -5.04 -5.89
N ALA A 566 -17.91 -4.07 -6.28
CA ALA A 566 -17.60 -2.65 -6.32
C ALA A 566 -17.70 -1.97 -4.94
N ILE A 567 -18.56 -2.51 -4.07
CA ILE A 567 -18.93 -1.97 -2.75
C ILE A 567 -18.84 -3.13 -1.75
N PRO A 568 -18.35 -2.94 -0.51
CA PRO A 568 -18.37 -4.00 0.51
C PRO A 568 -19.81 -4.43 0.84
N VAL A 569 -19.97 -5.60 1.44
CA VAL A 569 -21.27 -6.07 1.95
C VAL A 569 -21.57 -5.48 3.34
N LYS A 570 -22.79 -5.68 3.85
CA LYS A 570 -23.07 -5.43 5.28
C LYS A 570 -22.17 -6.35 6.11
N ARG A 571 -21.37 -5.78 7.02
CA ARG A 571 -20.46 -6.52 7.89
C ARG A 571 -21.23 -7.49 8.79
N ILE A 572 -20.67 -8.69 9.02
CA ILE A 572 -21.17 -9.62 10.05
C ILE A 572 -20.97 -9.02 11.44
N THR A 573 -21.85 -9.39 12.38
CA THR A 573 -21.92 -8.78 13.73
C THR A 573 -21.65 -9.76 14.87
N ARG A 574 -21.42 -11.04 14.55
CA ARG A 574 -21.13 -12.14 15.48
C ARG A 574 -20.46 -13.28 14.73
N ASP A 575 -19.99 -14.27 15.49
CA ASP A 575 -19.50 -15.56 15.00
C ASP A 575 -18.35 -15.40 13.97
N PHE A 576 -17.41 -14.48 14.25
CA PHE A 576 -16.33 -14.07 13.35
C PHE A 576 -15.33 -15.21 13.04
N PRO A 577 -15.19 -15.64 11.76
CA PRO A 577 -14.26 -16.70 11.33
C PRO A 577 -12.78 -16.39 11.55
N HIS A 578 -11.95 -17.44 11.67
CA HIS A 578 -10.50 -17.31 11.81
C HIS A 578 -9.82 -17.10 10.44
N VAL A 579 -8.88 -16.15 10.37
CA VAL A 579 -8.16 -15.83 9.12
C VAL A 579 -6.66 -16.09 9.28
N THR A 580 -6.11 -16.99 8.46
CA THR A 580 -4.66 -17.22 8.38
C THR A 580 -4.03 -16.40 7.27
N ILE A 581 -3.04 -15.58 7.58
CA ILE A 581 -2.27 -14.83 6.59
C ILE A 581 -1.10 -15.72 6.15
N GLN A 582 -1.22 -16.35 4.98
CA GLN A 582 -0.19 -17.23 4.42
C GLN A 582 0.77 -16.44 3.53
N CYS A 583 2.07 -16.50 3.86
CA CYS A 583 3.12 -15.79 3.15
C CYS A 583 4.30 -16.74 2.81
N PRO A 584 4.43 -17.23 1.57
CA PRO A 584 5.60 -17.96 1.14
C PRO A 584 6.80 -17.00 0.97
N VAL A 585 7.95 -17.40 1.50
CA VAL A 585 9.20 -16.63 1.52
C VAL A 585 10.36 -17.49 0.99
N TYR A 586 11.36 -16.87 0.38
CA TYR A 586 12.61 -17.52 -0.01
C TYR A 586 13.82 -16.65 0.39
N LYS A 587 14.45 -15.94 -0.55
CA LYS A 587 15.71 -15.20 -0.35
C LYS A 587 15.53 -13.69 -0.18
N GLU A 588 14.30 -13.25 0.08
CA GLU A 588 13.96 -11.85 0.31
C GLU A 588 14.58 -11.32 1.60
N SER A 589 14.87 -10.01 1.62
CA SER A 589 15.53 -9.32 2.72
C SER A 589 14.64 -9.23 3.96
N LEU A 590 15.20 -9.51 5.15
CA LEU A 590 14.45 -9.45 6.40
C LEU A 590 13.96 -8.03 6.70
N THR A 591 14.84 -7.03 6.55
CA THR A 591 14.59 -5.63 6.91
C THR A 591 13.92 -4.82 5.80
N GLU A 592 14.24 -5.08 4.53
CA GLU A 592 13.73 -4.29 3.40
C GLU A 592 12.39 -4.81 2.87
N VAL A 593 12.12 -6.11 3.02
CA VAL A 593 10.94 -6.77 2.45
C VAL A 593 10.03 -7.34 3.54
N ILE A 594 10.51 -8.33 4.31
CA ILE A 594 9.66 -9.12 5.21
C ILE A 594 9.11 -8.26 6.37
N GLN A 595 9.97 -7.54 7.09
CA GLN A 595 9.57 -6.74 8.25
C GLN A 595 8.52 -5.66 7.91
N PRO A 596 8.68 -4.84 6.85
CA PRO A 596 7.63 -3.92 6.39
C PRO A 596 6.30 -4.60 6.05
N THR A 597 6.34 -5.80 5.45
CA THR A 597 5.15 -6.61 5.14
C THR A 597 4.45 -7.07 6.42
N ILE A 598 5.19 -7.60 7.40
CA ILE A 598 4.65 -7.97 8.72
C ILE A 598 4.05 -6.77 9.48
N VAL A 599 4.66 -5.59 9.40
CA VAL A 599 4.11 -4.37 10.02
C VAL A 599 2.79 -3.93 9.36
N SER A 600 2.63 -4.15 8.05
CA SER A 600 1.34 -3.93 7.36
C SER A 600 0.28 -4.92 7.82
N ILE A 601 0.65 -6.20 7.95
CA ILE A 601 -0.25 -7.31 8.33
C ILE A 601 -0.70 -7.17 9.78
N LYS A 602 0.22 -6.91 10.72
CA LYS A 602 -0.10 -6.72 12.15
C LYS A 602 -1.14 -5.62 12.39
N LYS A 603 -1.15 -4.55 11.56
CA LYS A 603 -2.19 -3.52 11.61
C LYS A 603 -3.55 -4.06 11.19
N ALA A 604 -3.61 -4.80 10.08
CA ALA A 604 -4.86 -5.40 9.58
C ALA A 604 -5.42 -6.48 10.54
N ILE A 605 -4.54 -7.30 11.13
CA ILE A 605 -4.91 -8.25 12.19
C ILE A 605 -5.45 -7.52 13.42
N SER A 606 -4.74 -6.50 13.92
CA SER A 606 -5.15 -5.76 15.12
C SER A 606 -6.54 -5.14 14.95
N THR A 607 -6.84 -4.55 13.80
CA THR A 607 -8.18 -4.03 13.50
C THR A 607 -9.24 -5.14 13.46
N TYR A 608 -8.94 -6.31 12.88
CA TYR A 608 -9.88 -7.43 12.86
C TYR A 608 -10.12 -8.06 14.24
N GLU A 609 -9.08 -8.19 15.08
CA GLU A 609 -9.25 -8.70 16.45
C GLU A 609 -10.03 -7.72 17.34
N LEU A 610 -9.77 -6.42 17.23
CA LEU A 610 -10.52 -5.38 17.95
C LEU A 610 -12.00 -5.32 17.53
N GLN A 611 -12.36 -5.84 16.35
CA GLN A 611 -13.74 -6.03 15.88
C GLN A 611 -14.38 -7.35 16.37
N GLY A 612 -13.66 -8.17 17.14
CA GLY A 612 -14.10 -9.48 17.64
C GLY A 612 -13.64 -10.68 16.80
N GLY A 613 -12.88 -10.46 15.73
CA GLY A 613 -12.27 -11.51 14.92
C GLY A 613 -11.03 -12.16 15.56
N SER A 614 -10.39 -13.06 14.81
CA SER A 614 -9.09 -13.65 15.18
C SER A 614 -8.29 -14.03 13.94
N ALA A 615 -6.95 -13.90 14.00
CA ALA A 615 -6.09 -14.21 12.87
C ALA A 615 -4.67 -14.64 13.31
N ASN A 616 -3.98 -15.42 12.47
CA ASN A 616 -2.58 -15.81 12.67
C ASN A 616 -1.74 -15.55 11.41
N ILE A 617 -0.42 -15.39 11.58
CA ILE A 617 0.55 -15.25 10.48
C ILE A 617 1.28 -16.58 10.29
N PHE A 618 1.23 -17.11 9.07
CA PHE A 618 1.86 -18.37 8.69
C PHE A 618 2.86 -18.16 7.54
N ILE A 619 4.16 -18.23 7.84
CA ILE A 619 5.22 -18.10 6.83
C ILE A 619 5.67 -19.48 6.36
N ASN A 620 5.85 -19.63 5.04
CA ASN A 620 6.47 -20.82 4.46
C ASN A 620 7.86 -20.42 3.96
N ASP A 621 8.88 -20.51 4.82
CA ASP A 621 10.22 -19.99 4.54
C ASP A 621 11.10 -21.05 3.87
N ASP A 622 11.14 -21.01 2.54
CA ASP A 622 11.99 -21.87 1.72
C ASP A 622 13.47 -21.44 1.78
N GLY A 623 13.79 -20.28 2.35
CA GLY A 623 15.13 -19.71 2.42
C GLY A 623 15.87 -19.96 3.73
N LEU A 624 15.17 -20.22 4.84
CA LEU A 624 15.74 -20.26 6.19
C LEU A 624 16.97 -21.19 6.31
N GLN A 625 16.88 -22.42 5.80
CA GLN A 625 17.99 -23.39 5.77
C GLN A 625 19.08 -23.09 4.70
N LEU A 626 18.97 -21.99 3.96
CA LEU A 626 19.94 -21.51 2.96
C LEU A 626 20.61 -20.18 3.35
N LEU A 627 20.17 -19.54 4.44
CA LEU A 627 20.84 -18.38 5.03
C LEU A 627 22.12 -18.82 5.78
N ASP A 628 23.04 -17.88 5.98
CA ASP A 628 24.10 -18.07 6.98
C ASP A 628 23.51 -18.14 8.40
N ASP A 629 24.28 -18.66 9.36
CA ASP A 629 23.76 -18.96 10.69
C ASP A 629 23.29 -17.69 11.44
N GLN A 630 23.97 -16.55 11.23
CA GLN A 630 23.59 -15.27 11.83
C GLN A 630 22.27 -14.74 11.27
N GLN A 631 22.11 -14.64 9.94
CA GLN A 631 20.87 -14.18 9.31
C GLN A 631 19.70 -15.14 9.61
N ARG A 632 19.99 -16.43 9.82
CA ARG A 632 18.99 -17.41 10.24
C ARG A 632 18.54 -17.20 11.67
N GLU A 633 19.47 -17.00 12.61
CA GLU A 633 19.15 -16.67 14.00
C GLU A 633 18.38 -15.34 14.11
N GLU A 634 18.82 -14.29 13.42
CA GLU A 634 18.13 -12.99 13.35
C GLU A 634 16.69 -13.15 12.81
N ARG A 635 16.48 -13.99 11.79
CA ARG A 635 15.17 -14.25 11.21
C ARG A 635 14.27 -15.11 12.10
N MET A 636 14.79 -16.18 12.70
CA MET A 636 14.04 -17.02 13.65
C MET A 636 13.65 -16.22 14.90
N ALA A 637 14.56 -15.40 15.42
CA ALA A 637 14.27 -14.46 16.49
C ALA A 637 13.19 -13.45 16.08
N PHE A 638 13.26 -12.89 14.86
CA PHE A 638 12.20 -12.01 14.36
C PHE A 638 10.84 -12.72 14.27
N TYR A 639 10.76 -13.95 13.77
CA TYR A 639 9.50 -14.70 13.70
C TYR A 639 8.91 -14.99 15.10
N ALA A 640 9.73 -15.51 16.03
CA ALA A 640 9.32 -15.76 17.41
C ALA A 640 8.89 -14.47 18.14
N ASN A 641 9.63 -13.37 17.94
CA ASN A 641 9.33 -12.06 18.53
C ASN A 641 8.06 -11.41 17.98
N ASN A 642 7.50 -11.91 16.87
CA ASN A 642 6.28 -11.38 16.25
C ASN A 642 5.06 -12.32 16.37
N GLY A 643 5.21 -13.48 17.03
CA GLY A 643 4.14 -14.49 17.13
C GLY A 643 3.87 -15.26 15.83
N ILE A 644 4.85 -15.30 14.93
CA ILE A 644 4.68 -15.87 13.58
C ILE A 644 4.93 -17.38 13.60
N GLY A 645 3.94 -18.16 13.16
CA GLY A 645 4.14 -19.57 12.84
C GLY A 645 4.91 -19.71 11.53
N TRP A 646 5.90 -20.60 11.48
CA TRP A 646 6.69 -20.82 10.26
C TRP A 646 7.05 -22.28 10.03
N VAL A 647 7.24 -22.63 8.75
CA VAL A 647 7.78 -23.92 8.32
C VAL A 647 8.88 -23.70 7.28
N ALA A 648 10.00 -24.40 7.43
CA ALA A 648 11.11 -24.46 6.48
C ALA A 648 11.44 -25.92 6.13
N ARG A 649 11.79 -26.16 4.85
CA ARG A 649 12.09 -27.50 4.31
C ARG A 649 13.52 -27.59 3.75
N PRO A 650 14.08 -28.80 3.56
CA PRO A 650 15.50 -28.97 3.26
C PRO A 650 15.94 -28.27 1.98
N PRO A 651 17.21 -27.85 1.87
CA PRO A 651 17.77 -27.30 0.64
C PRO A 651 17.64 -28.30 -0.52
N HIS A 652 17.43 -27.76 -1.73
CA HIS A 652 17.32 -28.58 -2.93
C HIS A 652 18.70 -29.13 -3.35
N SER A 653 18.90 -30.45 -3.23
CA SER A 653 20.14 -31.13 -3.64
C SER A 653 19.91 -32.03 -4.85
N ASN A 654 20.89 -32.04 -5.76
CA ASN A 654 20.94 -32.92 -6.94
C ASN A 654 21.66 -34.25 -6.68
N GLU A 655 22.10 -34.50 -5.44
CA GLU A 655 22.85 -35.69 -5.05
C GLU A 655 21.93 -36.89 -4.81
N ALA A 656 22.49 -38.11 -4.90
CA ALA A 656 21.73 -39.34 -4.69
C ALA A 656 21.27 -39.47 -3.23
N GLY A 657 19.96 -39.35 -2.99
CA GLY A 657 19.37 -39.28 -1.64
C GLY A 657 19.14 -37.86 -1.11
N GLY A 658 19.56 -36.82 -1.85
CA GLY A 658 19.31 -35.43 -1.51
C GLY A 658 17.84 -35.03 -1.66
N PHE A 659 17.40 -34.03 -0.88
CA PHE A 659 16.01 -33.58 -0.91
C PHE A 659 15.67 -32.81 -2.19
N GLN A 660 14.71 -33.33 -2.95
CA GLN A 660 14.29 -32.78 -4.23
C GLN A 660 13.08 -31.84 -4.07
N ARG A 661 13.33 -30.54 -3.85
CA ARG A 661 12.26 -29.51 -3.97
C ARG A 661 11.65 -29.52 -5.38
N ARG A 662 10.39 -29.94 -5.48
CA ARG A 662 9.65 -30.16 -6.71
C ARG A 662 9.11 -28.87 -7.34
N GLY A 663 8.76 -28.96 -8.63
CA GLY A 663 8.24 -27.85 -9.43
C GLY A 663 9.31 -26.85 -9.86
N LYS A 664 9.06 -26.16 -10.98
CA LYS A 664 10.07 -25.25 -11.57
C LYS A 664 10.27 -23.96 -10.76
N PHE A 665 9.18 -23.43 -10.20
CA PHE A 665 9.21 -22.20 -9.39
C PHE A 665 9.23 -22.46 -7.87
N LYS A 666 8.96 -23.69 -7.43
CA LYS A 666 9.07 -24.19 -6.04
C LYS A 666 8.13 -23.53 -5.00
N LYS A 667 7.43 -22.42 -5.31
CA LYS A 667 6.36 -21.80 -4.49
C LYS A 667 5.23 -22.79 -4.17
N ALA A 668 4.56 -23.34 -5.18
CA ALA A 668 3.53 -24.40 -5.01
C ALA A 668 3.94 -25.54 -4.06
N SER A 669 5.14 -26.11 -4.25
CA SER A 669 5.61 -27.25 -3.45
C SER A 669 6.08 -26.84 -2.04
N ASN A 670 6.43 -25.57 -1.81
CA ASN A 670 6.69 -25.02 -0.49
C ASN A 670 5.37 -24.93 0.29
N MET A 671 4.35 -24.29 -0.30
CA MET A 671 3.02 -24.18 0.29
C MET A 671 2.41 -25.57 0.56
N ASN A 672 2.51 -26.53 -0.37
CA ASN A 672 2.09 -27.91 -0.12
C ASN A 672 2.85 -28.60 1.02
N PHE A 673 4.17 -28.40 1.16
CA PHE A 673 4.95 -29.00 2.25
C PHE A 673 4.52 -28.46 3.61
N ALA A 674 4.34 -27.14 3.70
CA ALA A 674 3.92 -26.47 4.93
C ALA A 674 2.46 -26.79 5.31
N LEU A 675 1.54 -26.81 4.33
CA LEU A 675 0.15 -27.23 4.55
C LEU A 675 0.05 -28.71 4.93
N ALA A 676 0.87 -29.59 4.35
CA ALA A 676 0.89 -31.01 4.73
C ALA A 676 1.37 -31.23 6.18
N LEU A 677 2.35 -30.44 6.66
CA LEU A 677 2.76 -30.46 8.07
C LEU A 677 1.65 -29.93 8.99
N SER A 678 0.97 -28.85 8.58
CA SER A 678 -0.18 -28.29 9.30
C SER A 678 -1.32 -29.31 9.43
N CYS A 679 -1.69 -29.99 8.34
CA CYS A 679 -2.67 -31.09 8.37
C CYS A 679 -2.22 -32.24 9.29
N ALA A 680 -0.96 -32.68 9.20
CA ALA A 680 -0.44 -33.76 10.05
C ALA A 680 -0.37 -33.39 11.55
N MET A 681 -0.33 -32.10 11.88
CA MET A 681 -0.48 -31.58 13.24
C MET A 681 -1.96 -31.55 13.67
N GLU A 682 -2.89 -31.10 12.82
CA GLU A 682 -4.33 -31.14 13.11
C GLU A 682 -4.84 -32.58 13.28
N ASP A 683 -4.38 -33.54 12.48
CA ASP A 683 -4.69 -34.96 12.63
C ASP A 683 -4.36 -35.47 14.05
N LYS A 684 -3.20 -35.07 14.59
CA LYS A 684 -2.77 -35.38 15.96
C LYS A 684 -3.56 -34.63 17.02
N LEU A 685 -4.03 -33.40 16.74
CA LEU A 685 -4.92 -32.62 17.60
C LEU A 685 -6.35 -33.18 17.68
N LEU A 686 -6.77 -33.97 16.69
CA LEU A 686 -8.08 -34.66 16.67
C LEU A 686 -8.10 -35.93 17.55
N ASP A 687 -6.96 -36.61 17.72
CA ASP A 687 -6.83 -37.74 18.65
C ASP A 687 -6.92 -37.32 20.14
N ILE A 688 -6.71 -36.04 20.45
CA ILE A 688 -6.67 -35.50 21.81
C ILE A 688 -8.08 -35.24 22.36
N LYS A 689 -8.44 -35.96 23.43
CA LYS A 689 -9.75 -35.91 24.07
C LYS A 689 -9.86 -34.74 25.06
N ARG A 690 -10.40 -33.64 24.57
CA ARG A 690 -10.70 -32.42 25.36
C ARG A 690 -11.77 -32.71 26.42
N GLY A 691 -11.45 -32.45 27.69
CA GLY A 691 -12.34 -32.70 28.84
C GLY A 691 -13.14 -31.48 29.29
N SER A 692 -14.08 -31.65 30.22
CA SER A 692 -14.93 -30.55 30.74
C SER A 692 -14.21 -29.53 31.64
N GLY A 693 -12.90 -29.67 31.81
CA GLY A 693 -12.03 -28.71 32.51
C GLY A 693 -10.81 -28.30 31.66
N TRP A 694 -10.86 -28.53 30.35
CA TRP A 694 -9.79 -28.20 29.40
C TRP A 694 -9.61 -26.67 29.30
N THR A 695 -8.39 -26.20 29.47
CA THR A 695 -8.05 -24.77 29.43
C THR A 695 -7.30 -24.40 28.15
N SER A 696 -7.13 -23.09 27.91
CA SER A 696 -6.28 -22.58 26.83
C SER A 696 -4.81 -23.00 26.95
N ILE A 697 -4.33 -23.34 28.16
CA ILE A 697 -2.98 -23.84 28.38
C ILE A 697 -2.88 -25.30 27.94
N ASP A 698 -3.87 -26.14 28.26
CA ASP A 698 -3.94 -27.53 27.78
C ASP A 698 -4.02 -27.58 26.24
N GLU A 699 -4.76 -26.66 25.60
CA GLU A 699 -4.81 -26.55 24.12
C GLU A 699 -3.47 -26.08 23.53
N ALA A 700 -2.74 -25.19 24.22
CA ALA A 700 -1.42 -24.71 23.79
C ALA A 700 -0.34 -25.81 23.93
N GLU A 701 -0.30 -26.52 25.05
CA GLU A 701 0.58 -27.68 25.26
C GLU A 701 0.26 -28.79 24.25
N ALA A 702 -1.03 -29.09 24.02
CA ALA A 702 -1.46 -30.04 23.00
C ALA A 702 -1.03 -29.63 21.58
N THR A 703 -1.06 -28.33 21.26
CA THR A 703 -0.60 -27.80 19.97
C THR A 703 0.91 -27.88 19.82
N SER A 704 1.69 -27.53 20.86
CA SER A 704 3.16 -27.71 20.84
C SER A 704 3.54 -29.17 20.67
N TRP A 705 2.94 -30.06 21.45
CA TRP A 705 3.15 -31.51 21.35
C TRP A 705 2.79 -32.04 19.95
N ALA A 706 1.64 -31.66 19.40
CA ALA A 706 1.23 -32.09 18.07
C ALA A 706 2.20 -31.61 16.98
N LEU A 707 2.71 -30.38 17.10
CA LEU A 707 3.72 -29.83 16.19
C LEU A 707 5.05 -30.58 16.29
N GLU A 708 5.56 -30.80 17.52
CA GLU A 708 6.78 -31.57 17.76
C GLU A 708 6.69 -32.98 17.19
N GLN A 709 5.56 -33.68 17.40
CA GLN A 709 5.32 -35.00 16.83
C GLN A 709 5.21 -34.97 15.30
N ALA A 710 4.55 -33.96 14.71
CA ALA A 710 4.44 -33.82 13.26
C ALA A 710 5.82 -33.53 12.61
N VAL A 711 6.66 -32.72 13.26
CA VAL A 711 8.06 -32.48 12.85
C VAL A 711 8.90 -33.75 12.99
N ALA A 712 8.77 -34.49 14.09
CA ALA A 712 9.49 -35.74 14.32
C ALA A 712 9.19 -36.81 13.25
N ASP A 713 7.92 -36.96 12.83
CA ASP A 713 7.51 -37.86 11.74
C ASP A 713 8.19 -37.54 10.40
N THR A 714 8.63 -36.29 10.19
CA THR A 714 9.41 -35.93 9.00
C THR A 714 10.86 -36.44 9.02
N ASN A 715 11.28 -37.12 10.09
CA ASN A 715 12.65 -37.62 10.30
C ASN A 715 13.71 -36.51 10.22
N GLY A 716 13.38 -35.32 10.74
CA GLY A 716 14.27 -34.14 10.76
C GLY A 716 14.36 -33.37 9.44
N LEU A 717 13.48 -33.65 8.46
CA LEU A 717 13.43 -32.90 7.21
C LEU A 717 12.76 -31.53 7.38
N ALA A 718 11.64 -31.45 8.09
CA ALA A 718 10.97 -30.18 8.39
C ALA A 718 11.61 -29.49 9.60
N TRP A 719 11.74 -28.18 9.53
CA TRP A 719 11.90 -27.31 10.70
C TRP A 719 10.62 -26.47 10.80
N ALA A 720 10.04 -26.33 11.99
CA ALA A 720 8.85 -25.52 12.22
C ALA A 720 8.80 -25.03 13.67
N ASP A 721 8.13 -23.90 13.90
CA ASP A 721 7.86 -23.30 15.21
C ASP A 721 6.63 -22.37 15.12
N GLY A 722 6.00 -22.07 16.26
CA GLY A 722 4.83 -21.19 16.36
C GLY A 722 3.52 -21.76 15.81
N ASN A 723 2.49 -20.92 15.73
CA ASN A 723 1.14 -21.32 15.35
C ASN A 723 0.99 -21.51 13.83
N ILE A 724 1.18 -22.74 13.35
CA ILE A 724 1.02 -23.12 11.92
C ILE A 724 -0.39 -23.62 11.56
N ARG A 725 -1.40 -23.44 12.44
CA ARG A 725 -2.80 -23.84 12.18
C ARG A 725 -3.41 -23.01 11.04
N ILE A 726 -4.40 -23.57 10.34
CA ILE A 726 -5.14 -22.91 9.25
C ILE A 726 -6.59 -22.67 9.68
N GLY A 727 -7.04 -21.41 9.60
CA GLY A 727 -8.44 -21.02 9.86
C GLY A 727 -9.41 -21.35 8.72
N ASP A 728 -10.63 -20.83 8.83
CA ASP A 728 -11.68 -20.96 7.82
C ASP A 728 -11.29 -20.33 6.47
N TYR A 729 -10.47 -19.28 6.56
CA TYR A 729 -10.00 -18.48 5.43
C TYR A 729 -8.48 -18.27 5.45
N ILE A 730 -7.88 -18.30 4.25
CA ILE A 730 -6.47 -17.97 4.03
C ILE A 730 -6.38 -16.66 3.25
N LEU A 731 -5.79 -15.60 3.83
CA LEU A 731 -5.29 -14.46 3.07
C LEU A 731 -3.92 -14.83 2.50
N LEU A 732 -3.86 -15.13 1.20
CA LEU A 732 -2.62 -15.41 0.49
C LEU A 732 -2.01 -14.12 -0.05
N ILE A 733 -0.75 -13.87 0.30
CA ILE A 733 0.03 -12.68 -0.08
C ILE A 733 1.43 -13.08 -0.52
N ASP A 734 2.13 -12.18 -1.21
CA ASP A 734 3.56 -12.30 -1.49
C ASP A 734 4.38 -11.50 -0.46
N SER A 735 5.67 -11.80 -0.38
CA SER A 735 6.60 -11.32 0.67
C SER A 735 6.77 -9.80 0.72
N ASP A 736 6.45 -9.07 -0.34
CA ASP A 736 6.51 -7.61 -0.47
C ASP A 736 5.13 -6.90 -0.52
N THR A 737 4.02 -7.63 -0.29
CA THR A 737 2.66 -7.07 -0.29
C THR A 737 2.46 -6.01 0.82
N ARG A 738 1.60 -5.01 0.57
CA ARG A 738 0.90 -4.26 1.63
C ARG A 738 -0.59 -4.58 1.60
N VAL A 739 -1.19 -4.57 2.79
CA VAL A 739 -2.58 -4.96 3.06
C VAL A 739 -3.30 -3.76 3.69
N PRO A 740 -4.54 -3.41 3.27
CA PRO A 740 -5.32 -2.36 3.92
C PRO A 740 -5.61 -2.69 5.38
N VAL A 741 -5.74 -1.66 6.23
CA VAL A 741 -5.93 -1.85 7.68
C VAL A 741 -7.30 -2.45 8.02
N ASP A 742 -8.36 -2.06 7.30
CA ASP A 742 -9.73 -2.54 7.57
C ASP A 742 -10.30 -3.28 6.35
N CYS A 743 -9.67 -4.41 5.98
CA CYS A 743 -10.13 -5.25 4.86
C CYS A 743 -10.61 -6.65 5.26
N LEU A 744 -10.16 -7.19 6.40
CA LEU A 744 -10.44 -8.57 6.77
C LEU A 744 -11.93 -8.80 7.04
N LEU A 745 -12.57 -7.93 7.83
CA LEU A 745 -13.99 -8.06 8.15
C LEU A 745 -14.89 -7.91 6.93
N ASP A 746 -14.64 -6.95 6.03
CA ASP A 746 -15.44 -6.79 4.80
C ASP A 746 -15.30 -8.02 3.87
N ALA A 747 -14.09 -8.57 3.77
CA ALA A 747 -13.82 -9.74 2.94
C ALA A 747 -14.43 -11.04 3.49
N VAL A 748 -14.29 -11.28 4.80
CA VAL A 748 -14.89 -12.43 5.48
C VAL A 748 -16.41 -12.31 5.48
N SER A 749 -16.97 -11.12 5.72
CA SER A 749 -18.41 -10.87 5.59
C SER A 749 -18.91 -11.19 4.18
N GLU A 750 -18.14 -10.84 3.14
CA GLU A 750 -18.50 -11.16 1.76
C GLU A 750 -18.49 -12.68 1.48
N LEU A 751 -17.58 -13.43 2.12
CA LEU A 751 -17.47 -14.87 1.98
C LEU A 751 -18.52 -15.64 2.79
N GLU A 752 -18.88 -15.19 4.00
CA GLU A 752 -20.01 -15.73 4.76
C GLU A 752 -21.35 -15.46 4.06
N THR A 753 -21.52 -14.25 3.49
CA THR A 753 -22.71 -13.90 2.70
C THR A 753 -22.81 -14.67 1.38
N ALA A 754 -21.72 -15.28 0.90
CA ALA A 754 -21.67 -16.00 -0.37
C ALA A 754 -20.86 -17.31 -0.27
N PRO A 755 -21.44 -18.38 0.32
CA PRO A 755 -20.79 -19.67 0.50
C PRO A 755 -20.26 -20.30 -0.79
N GLU A 756 -20.84 -19.95 -1.95
CA GLU A 756 -20.41 -20.44 -3.26
C GLU A 756 -19.08 -19.85 -3.75
N VAL A 757 -18.57 -18.80 -3.10
CA VAL A 757 -17.26 -18.20 -3.38
C VAL A 757 -16.16 -18.99 -2.68
N ALA A 758 -15.17 -19.43 -3.46
CA ALA A 758 -13.96 -20.07 -2.97
C ALA A 758 -12.74 -19.12 -2.98
N ILE A 759 -12.73 -18.12 -3.88
CA ILE A 759 -11.60 -17.21 -4.08
C ILE A 759 -12.14 -15.79 -4.26
N LEU A 760 -11.75 -14.89 -3.35
CA LEU A 760 -11.96 -13.44 -3.43
C LEU A 760 -10.62 -12.78 -3.77
N GLN A 761 -10.38 -12.51 -5.06
CA GLN A 761 -9.18 -11.81 -5.54
C GLN A 761 -9.36 -10.30 -5.34
N PHE A 762 -8.36 -9.60 -4.83
CA PHE A 762 -8.39 -8.14 -4.75
C PHE A 762 -7.82 -7.47 -6.00
N SER A 763 -8.36 -6.29 -6.31
CA SER A 763 -7.65 -5.24 -7.05
C SER A 763 -6.35 -4.91 -6.31
N SER A 764 -5.22 -4.87 -7.03
CA SER A 764 -3.93 -4.45 -6.46
C SER A 764 -3.45 -3.18 -7.13
N GLY A 765 -3.14 -2.17 -6.32
CA GLY A 765 -2.30 -1.06 -6.72
C GLY A 765 -0.83 -1.49 -6.77
N VAL A 766 0.03 -0.56 -7.21
CA VAL A 766 1.47 -0.77 -7.32
C VAL A 766 2.22 0.07 -6.30
N MET A 767 3.15 -0.57 -5.58
CA MET A 767 4.20 0.10 -4.83
C MET A 767 5.44 0.24 -5.73
N ASN A 768 5.88 1.48 -5.94
CA ASN A 768 7.20 1.73 -6.49
C ASN A 768 8.23 1.61 -5.35
N VAL A 769 9.30 0.85 -5.59
CA VAL A 769 10.50 0.79 -4.74
C VAL A 769 11.51 1.86 -5.19
N THR A 770 11.53 2.24 -6.47
CA THR A 770 12.41 3.32 -7.00
C THR A 770 11.73 4.21 -8.05
N ASP A 771 12.23 5.43 -8.22
CA ASP A 771 11.78 6.38 -9.26
C ASP A 771 12.39 6.11 -10.65
N ASN A 772 12.72 4.86 -10.99
CA ASN A 772 13.37 4.56 -12.26
C ASN A 772 12.38 4.49 -13.45
N TYR A 773 12.84 4.89 -14.63
CA TYR A 773 11.99 5.03 -15.83
C TYR A 773 11.31 3.73 -16.27
N PHE A 774 11.96 2.58 -16.12
CA PHE A 774 11.38 1.29 -16.50
C PHE A 774 10.29 0.86 -15.51
N GLU A 775 10.57 0.97 -14.22
CA GLU A 775 9.63 0.66 -13.13
C GLU A 775 8.36 1.51 -13.21
N MET A 776 8.48 2.83 -13.38
CA MET A 776 7.33 3.71 -13.62
C MET A 776 6.52 3.32 -14.88
N GLY A 777 7.18 2.75 -15.88
CA GLY A 777 6.53 2.25 -17.10
C GLY A 777 5.78 0.93 -16.87
N ILE A 778 6.36 -0.01 -16.12
CA ILE A 778 5.68 -1.25 -15.71
C ILE A 778 4.50 -0.95 -14.77
N THR A 779 4.64 0.02 -13.86
CA THR A 779 3.55 0.54 -13.00
C THR A 779 2.34 0.96 -13.84
N PHE A 780 2.56 1.72 -14.93
CA PHE A 780 1.49 2.07 -15.86
C PHE A 780 0.82 0.85 -16.50
N PHE A 781 1.61 -0.17 -16.87
CA PHE A 781 1.13 -1.38 -17.53
C PHE A 781 0.35 -2.31 -16.59
N THR A 782 0.80 -2.51 -15.35
CA THR A 782 0.02 -3.18 -14.29
C THR A 782 -1.31 -2.46 -14.07
N ASN A 783 -1.30 -1.14 -13.95
CA ASN A 783 -2.53 -0.35 -13.78
C ASN A 783 -3.46 -0.40 -15.01
N LEU A 784 -2.91 -0.58 -16.22
CA LEU A 784 -3.67 -0.83 -17.46
C LEU A 784 -4.33 -2.23 -17.43
N ILE A 785 -3.59 -3.25 -16.98
CA ILE A 785 -4.10 -4.63 -16.83
C ILE A 785 -5.23 -4.67 -15.80
N TYR A 786 -5.03 -4.15 -14.58
CA TYR A 786 -6.08 -4.14 -13.55
C TYR A 786 -7.30 -3.30 -13.95
N SER A 787 -7.13 -2.21 -14.71
CA SER A 787 -8.26 -1.46 -15.29
C SER A 787 -9.06 -2.31 -16.29
N SER A 788 -8.36 -3.10 -17.12
CA SER A 788 -8.97 -4.01 -18.11
C SER A 788 -9.67 -5.20 -17.45
N ILE A 789 -9.08 -5.78 -16.39
CA ILE A 789 -9.67 -6.85 -15.57
C ILE A 789 -10.93 -6.35 -14.86
N ARG A 790 -10.87 -5.20 -14.17
CA ARG A 790 -12.05 -4.59 -13.51
C ARG A 790 -13.19 -4.37 -14.51
N PHE A 791 -12.92 -3.85 -15.70
CA PHE A 791 -13.92 -3.69 -16.76
C PHE A 791 -14.49 -5.03 -17.26
N GLY A 792 -13.65 -6.04 -17.54
CA GLY A 792 -14.10 -7.36 -18.01
C GLY A 792 -15.01 -8.07 -17.00
N VAL A 793 -14.57 -8.14 -15.74
CA VAL A 793 -15.27 -8.85 -14.66
C VAL A 793 -16.56 -8.10 -14.24
N ALA A 794 -16.55 -6.76 -14.22
CA ALA A 794 -17.77 -5.97 -14.02
C ALA A 794 -18.82 -6.17 -15.12
N ASN A 795 -18.39 -6.44 -16.36
CA ASN A 795 -19.29 -6.83 -17.45
C ASN A 795 -19.84 -8.27 -17.35
N GLY A 796 -19.46 -9.02 -16.31
CA GLY A 796 -19.89 -10.40 -16.09
C GLY A 796 -18.97 -11.46 -16.68
N ASP A 797 -17.68 -11.15 -16.89
CA ASP A 797 -16.67 -12.19 -17.04
C ASP A 797 -16.33 -12.83 -15.67
N VAL A 798 -15.69 -14.00 -15.69
CA VAL A 798 -15.22 -14.67 -14.47
C VAL A 798 -13.92 -14.01 -14.01
N ALA A 799 -13.79 -13.76 -12.70
CA ALA A 799 -12.59 -13.15 -12.14
C ALA A 799 -11.36 -14.07 -12.30
N PRO A 800 -10.20 -13.54 -12.70
CA PRO A 800 -8.94 -14.27 -12.62
C PRO A 800 -8.47 -14.40 -11.16
N PHE A 801 -7.60 -15.37 -10.93
CA PHE A 801 -6.80 -15.49 -9.70
C PHE A 801 -5.33 -15.34 -10.11
N VAL A 802 -4.56 -14.55 -9.35
CA VAL A 802 -3.19 -14.12 -9.69
C VAL A 802 -2.15 -14.69 -8.71
N GLY A 803 -2.56 -15.57 -7.78
CA GLY A 803 -1.66 -16.28 -6.87
C GLY A 803 -1.18 -15.50 -5.63
N HIS A 804 -1.71 -14.30 -5.41
CA HIS A 804 -1.51 -13.45 -4.22
C HIS A 804 -2.62 -12.37 -4.14
N ASN A 805 -2.61 -11.59 -3.05
CA ASN A 805 -3.57 -10.52 -2.75
C ASN A 805 -5.02 -11.03 -2.91
N ALA A 806 -5.32 -12.19 -2.30
CA ALA A 806 -6.61 -12.86 -2.40
C ALA A 806 -6.95 -13.61 -1.10
N ILE A 807 -8.23 -13.71 -0.76
CA ILE A 807 -8.71 -14.55 0.34
C ILE A 807 -9.36 -15.82 -0.23
N LEU A 808 -8.93 -16.96 0.31
CA LEU A 808 -9.27 -18.30 -0.13
C LEU A 808 -10.07 -19.01 0.97
N ARG A 809 -11.20 -19.66 0.63
CA ARG A 809 -11.95 -20.50 1.58
C ARG A 809 -11.23 -21.83 1.75
N TRP A 810 -10.80 -22.16 2.97
CA TRP A 810 -9.97 -23.35 3.21
C TRP A 810 -10.70 -24.65 2.87
N SER A 811 -11.98 -24.77 3.24
CA SER A 811 -12.82 -25.93 2.91
C SER A 811 -13.04 -26.14 1.40
N ALA A 812 -13.02 -25.07 0.59
CA ALA A 812 -13.07 -25.19 -0.87
C ALA A 812 -11.72 -25.66 -1.45
N LEU A 813 -10.59 -25.21 -0.89
CA LEU A 813 -9.26 -25.71 -1.23
C LEU A 813 -9.10 -27.20 -0.90
N GLN A 814 -9.70 -27.66 0.21
CA GLN A 814 -9.76 -29.08 0.58
C GLN A 814 -10.63 -29.89 -0.41
N ASP A 815 -11.81 -29.40 -0.80
CA ASP A 815 -12.70 -30.08 -1.75
C ASP A 815 -12.16 -30.18 -3.20
N VAL A 816 -11.22 -29.30 -3.58
CA VAL A 816 -10.49 -29.37 -4.86
C VAL A 816 -9.08 -29.98 -4.77
N SER A 817 -8.69 -30.45 -3.60
CA SER A 817 -7.41 -31.15 -3.40
C SER A 817 -7.36 -32.47 -4.18
N PHE A 818 -6.17 -33.01 -4.39
CA PHE A 818 -5.96 -34.26 -5.12
C PHE A 818 -4.81 -35.06 -4.52
N GLU A 819 -4.89 -36.39 -4.64
CA GLU A 819 -3.80 -37.28 -4.23
C GLU A 819 -2.82 -37.49 -5.39
N GLU A 820 -1.53 -37.28 -5.14
CA GLU A 820 -0.44 -37.57 -6.07
C GLU A 820 0.80 -38.00 -5.27
N ASP A 821 1.51 -39.03 -5.73
CA ASP A 821 2.64 -39.65 -5.00
C ASP A 821 2.30 -40.21 -3.59
N GLY A 822 1.02 -40.56 -3.33
CA GLY A 822 0.58 -41.01 -2.01
C GLY A 822 0.49 -39.88 -0.97
N ARG A 823 0.29 -38.64 -1.43
CA ARG A 823 0.09 -37.44 -0.58
C ARG A 823 -1.04 -36.59 -1.12
N ILE A 824 -1.83 -36.01 -0.23
CA ILE A 824 -2.80 -34.96 -0.58
C ILE A 824 -2.03 -33.69 -0.94
N LYS A 825 -2.42 -33.04 -2.05
CA LYS A 825 -1.86 -31.79 -2.53
C LYS A 825 -2.98 -30.79 -2.81
N PHE A 826 -2.74 -29.54 -2.45
CA PHE A 826 -3.67 -28.43 -2.68
C PHE A 826 -3.28 -27.66 -3.95
N TRP A 827 -1.99 -27.35 -4.08
CA TRP A 827 -1.38 -26.68 -5.23
C TRP A 827 -0.78 -27.69 -6.22
N SER A 828 -0.74 -27.36 -7.51
CA SER A 828 -0.05 -28.22 -8.48
C SER A 828 1.46 -28.02 -8.41
N GLU A 829 2.21 -29.08 -8.10
CA GLU A 829 3.68 -29.03 -8.10
C GLU A 829 4.29 -29.09 -9.51
N SER A 830 3.53 -29.56 -10.49
CA SER A 830 3.99 -29.81 -11.86
C SER A 830 3.89 -28.58 -12.75
N HIS A 831 2.79 -27.83 -12.64
CA HIS A 831 2.53 -26.66 -13.48
C HIS A 831 3.33 -25.41 -13.05
N VAL A 832 3.67 -24.55 -14.01
CA VAL A 832 4.30 -23.22 -13.79
C VAL A 832 3.30 -22.11 -13.44
N SER A 833 2.00 -22.40 -13.50
CA SER A 833 0.92 -21.50 -13.08
C SER A 833 -0.02 -22.23 -12.12
N GLU A 834 0.45 -22.48 -10.90
CA GLU A 834 -0.29 -23.21 -9.86
C GLU A 834 -1.57 -22.48 -9.40
N ASP A 835 -1.58 -21.16 -9.55
CA ASP A 835 -2.70 -20.24 -9.32
C ASP A 835 -3.82 -20.47 -10.35
N PHE A 836 -3.47 -20.49 -11.63
CA PHE A 836 -4.43 -20.68 -12.71
C PHE A 836 -5.01 -22.10 -12.71
N ASP A 837 -4.21 -23.13 -12.40
CA ASP A 837 -4.71 -24.49 -12.15
C ASP A 837 -5.69 -24.54 -10.96
N MET A 838 -5.37 -23.92 -9.82
CA MET A 838 -6.24 -23.87 -8.64
C MET A 838 -7.60 -23.24 -8.97
N ALA A 839 -7.60 -22.07 -9.62
CA ALA A 839 -8.83 -21.40 -10.02
C ALA A 839 -9.64 -22.22 -11.03
N LEU A 840 -8.98 -22.87 -11.98
CA LEU A 840 -9.63 -23.75 -12.95
C LEU A 840 -10.30 -24.96 -12.25
N ARG A 841 -9.63 -25.58 -11.28
CA ARG A 841 -10.20 -26.69 -10.48
C ARG A 841 -11.43 -26.24 -9.69
N CYS A 842 -11.37 -25.11 -8.99
CA CYS A 842 -12.51 -24.51 -8.29
C CYS A 842 -13.70 -24.26 -9.24
N GLN A 843 -13.46 -23.66 -10.40
CA GLN A 843 -14.50 -23.32 -11.37
C GLN A 843 -15.07 -24.55 -12.08
N ILE A 844 -14.29 -25.62 -12.28
CA ILE A 844 -14.77 -26.93 -12.79
C ILE A 844 -15.69 -27.60 -11.77
N LYS A 845 -15.38 -27.52 -10.46
CA LYS A 845 -16.22 -28.01 -9.37
C LYS A 845 -17.52 -27.21 -9.18
N GLY A 846 -17.54 -25.96 -9.62
CA GLY A 846 -18.71 -25.07 -9.59
C GLY A 846 -18.58 -23.87 -8.65
N TYR A 847 -17.46 -23.74 -7.94
CA TYR A 847 -17.17 -22.59 -7.08
C TYR A 847 -16.93 -21.31 -7.89
N ILE A 848 -17.17 -20.17 -7.24
CA ILE A 848 -16.98 -18.84 -7.79
C ILE A 848 -15.61 -18.27 -7.41
N THR A 849 -14.89 -17.77 -8.41
CA THR A 849 -13.87 -16.73 -8.24
C THR A 849 -14.53 -15.36 -8.44
N ARG A 850 -14.26 -14.42 -7.53
CA ARG A 850 -14.87 -13.09 -7.49
C ARG A 850 -13.79 -12.01 -7.29
N LEU A 851 -13.96 -10.86 -7.94
CA LEU A 851 -13.02 -9.72 -7.85
C LEU A 851 -13.55 -8.64 -6.90
N ALA A 852 -12.84 -8.42 -5.79
CA ALA A 852 -13.06 -7.30 -4.89
C ALA A 852 -12.34 -6.04 -5.42
N ALA A 853 -13.12 -5.12 -5.97
CA ALA A 853 -12.66 -3.79 -6.41
C ALA A 853 -12.88 -2.70 -5.36
N TRP A 854 -13.70 -2.96 -4.33
CA TRP A 854 -13.96 -2.02 -3.23
C TRP A 854 -12.71 -1.60 -2.43
N ALA A 855 -11.66 -2.43 -2.43
CA ALA A 855 -10.37 -2.11 -1.79
C ALA A 855 -9.49 -1.12 -2.62
N GLY A 856 -9.88 -0.78 -3.85
CA GLY A 856 -9.17 0.17 -4.72
C GLY A 856 -7.70 -0.23 -4.98
N ASP A 857 -6.80 0.68 -4.62
CA ASP A 857 -5.33 0.52 -4.66
C ASP A 857 -4.74 0.26 -3.25
N GLY A 858 -5.58 -0.18 -2.29
CA GLY A 858 -5.19 -0.40 -0.88
C GLY A 858 -4.38 -1.67 -0.63
N PHE A 859 -4.59 -2.72 -1.43
CA PHE A 859 -3.61 -3.80 -1.59
C PHE A 859 -2.54 -3.32 -2.56
N GLN A 860 -1.26 -3.52 -2.22
CA GLN A 860 -0.14 -3.03 -3.06
C GLN A 860 0.93 -4.10 -3.26
N GLU A 861 1.49 -4.17 -4.47
CA GLU A 861 2.54 -5.12 -4.87
C GLU A 861 3.79 -4.40 -5.42
N GLY A 862 4.96 -5.04 -5.32
CA GLY A 862 6.19 -4.58 -5.98
C GLY A 862 6.29 -5.02 -7.44
N VAL A 863 6.49 -4.08 -8.35
CA VAL A 863 6.67 -4.33 -9.79
C VAL A 863 8.09 -4.77 -10.18
N SER A 864 8.23 -5.31 -11.40
CA SER A 864 9.52 -5.75 -11.95
C SER A 864 10.52 -4.59 -12.08
N LEU A 865 11.56 -4.59 -11.24
CA LEU A 865 12.57 -3.53 -11.22
C LEU A 865 13.47 -3.50 -12.48
N THR A 866 13.61 -4.63 -13.19
CA THR A 866 14.44 -4.71 -14.40
C THR A 866 13.76 -5.37 -15.59
N VAL A 867 14.22 -5.02 -16.79
CA VAL A 867 13.81 -5.63 -18.08
C VAL A 867 14.02 -7.15 -18.07
N TYR A 868 15.03 -7.65 -17.34
CA TYR A 868 15.33 -9.07 -17.25
C TYR A 868 14.30 -9.85 -16.43
N ASP A 869 13.80 -9.25 -15.35
CA ASP A 869 12.78 -9.82 -14.48
C ASP A 869 11.44 -9.90 -15.19
N GLU A 870 11.05 -8.80 -15.84
CA GLU A 870 9.81 -8.76 -16.63
C GLU A 870 9.88 -9.72 -17.83
N LEU A 871 10.99 -9.80 -18.56
CA LEU A 871 11.15 -10.79 -19.62
C LEU A 871 11.00 -12.24 -19.09
N ALA A 872 11.60 -12.53 -17.93
CA ALA A 872 11.44 -13.85 -17.28
C ALA A 872 9.99 -14.12 -16.84
N ARG A 873 9.26 -13.09 -16.39
CA ARG A 873 7.81 -13.16 -16.09
C ARG A 873 7.00 -13.52 -17.34
N TRP A 874 7.23 -12.86 -18.48
CA TRP A 874 6.60 -13.23 -19.76
C TRP A 874 6.93 -14.65 -20.23
N GLN A 875 8.16 -15.12 -20.02
CA GLN A 875 8.53 -16.51 -20.31
C GLN A 875 7.85 -17.53 -19.38
N LYS A 876 7.64 -17.21 -18.10
CA LYS A 876 6.87 -18.05 -17.16
C LYS A 876 5.42 -18.20 -17.64
N TYR A 877 4.74 -17.10 -17.95
CA TYR A 877 3.35 -17.12 -18.42
C TYR A 877 3.18 -17.90 -19.73
N ALA A 878 4.04 -17.64 -20.72
CA ALA A 878 4.01 -18.36 -22.00
C ALA A 878 4.21 -19.87 -21.83
N TYR A 879 5.15 -20.28 -20.97
CA TYR A 879 5.39 -21.68 -20.66
C TYR A 879 4.17 -22.31 -19.93
N GLY A 880 3.66 -21.68 -18.88
CA GLY A 880 2.53 -22.20 -18.08
C GLY A 880 1.22 -22.31 -18.88
N CYS A 881 0.91 -21.34 -19.75
CA CYS A 881 -0.24 -21.42 -20.65
C CYS A 881 -0.09 -22.51 -21.73
N ASN A 882 1.12 -22.94 -22.08
CA ASN A 882 1.35 -24.05 -23.01
C ASN A 882 1.25 -25.40 -22.30
N GLU A 883 1.81 -25.50 -21.09
CA GLU A 883 1.77 -26.68 -20.22
C GLU A 883 0.34 -27.03 -19.77
N LEU A 884 -0.51 -26.04 -19.50
CA LEU A 884 -1.90 -26.26 -19.14
C LEU A 884 -2.77 -26.73 -20.31
N VAL A 885 -2.51 -26.27 -21.55
CA VAL A 885 -3.32 -26.61 -22.72
C VAL A 885 -2.85 -27.88 -23.42
N PHE A 886 -1.55 -28.00 -23.70
CA PHE A 886 -0.99 -29.08 -24.50
C PHE A 886 -0.14 -30.03 -23.66
N GLN A 887 -0.06 -31.28 -24.08
CA GLN A 887 0.97 -32.22 -23.60
C GLN A 887 2.26 -32.00 -24.41
N PRO A 888 3.44 -32.41 -23.91
CA PRO A 888 4.67 -32.44 -24.71
C PRO A 888 4.52 -33.27 -26.00
N TYR A 889 5.21 -32.88 -27.07
CA TYR A 889 4.97 -33.40 -28.42
C TYR A 889 5.18 -34.92 -28.54
N ARG A 890 6.07 -35.52 -27.74
CA ARG A 890 6.26 -36.99 -27.72
C ARG A 890 5.01 -37.78 -27.29
N PHE A 891 4.11 -37.16 -26.53
CA PHE A 891 2.90 -37.82 -26.03
C PHE A 891 1.70 -37.70 -26.97
N TRP A 892 1.74 -36.81 -27.97
CA TRP A 892 0.58 -36.48 -28.81
C TRP A 892 -0.05 -37.70 -29.50
N LEU A 893 0.76 -38.66 -29.93
CA LEU A 893 0.32 -39.90 -30.60
C LEU A 893 -0.25 -40.96 -29.64
N VAL A 894 -0.01 -40.85 -28.34
CA VAL A 894 -0.35 -41.89 -27.32
C VAL A 894 -1.41 -41.42 -26.34
N ARG A 895 -1.39 -40.13 -25.98
CA ARG A 895 -2.27 -39.50 -24.97
C ARG A 895 -3.13 -38.36 -25.53
N GLY A 896 -3.02 -38.08 -26.83
CA GLY A 896 -3.61 -36.90 -27.47
C GLY A 896 -2.79 -35.62 -27.24
N PRO A 897 -3.06 -34.54 -28.01
CA PRO A 897 -2.28 -33.30 -27.94
C PRO A 897 -2.64 -32.40 -26.76
N ILE A 898 -3.88 -32.46 -26.26
CA ILE A 898 -4.44 -31.55 -25.24
C ILE A 898 -4.42 -32.23 -23.86
N THR A 899 -4.29 -31.47 -22.77
CA THR A 899 -4.30 -32.02 -21.40
C THR A 899 -5.69 -32.51 -20.95
N PRO A 900 -5.77 -33.51 -20.05
CA PRO A 900 -7.05 -33.90 -19.45
C PRO A 900 -7.72 -32.79 -18.64
N LEU A 901 -6.92 -31.89 -18.03
CA LEU A 901 -7.40 -30.74 -17.28
C LEU A 901 -8.12 -29.73 -18.20
N PHE A 902 -7.50 -29.37 -19.33
CA PHE A 902 -8.10 -28.45 -20.29
C PHE A 902 -9.35 -29.05 -20.95
N MET A 903 -9.38 -30.36 -21.22
CA MET A 903 -10.60 -31.05 -21.68
C MET A 903 -11.74 -30.96 -20.66
N ARG A 904 -11.46 -31.10 -19.34
CA ARG A 904 -12.46 -30.90 -18.28
C ARG A 904 -12.95 -29.46 -18.22
N PHE A 905 -12.07 -28.47 -18.37
CA PHE A 905 -12.44 -27.06 -18.49
C PHE A 905 -13.37 -26.81 -19.68
N LEU A 906 -13.04 -27.31 -20.87
CA LEU A 906 -13.89 -27.20 -22.06
C LEU A 906 -15.28 -27.81 -21.83
N GLY A 907 -15.36 -28.96 -21.14
CA GLY A 907 -16.61 -29.64 -20.77
C GLY A 907 -17.36 -29.08 -19.54
N SER A 908 -16.79 -28.12 -18.80
CA SER A 908 -17.35 -27.63 -17.52
C SER A 908 -18.62 -26.78 -17.66
N ASN A 909 -19.29 -26.47 -16.55
CA ASN A 909 -20.44 -25.56 -16.51
C ASN A 909 -20.06 -24.05 -16.54
N MET A 910 -18.78 -23.71 -16.75
CA MET A 910 -18.30 -22.32 -16.85
C MET A 910 -18.93 -21.59 -18.07
N PRO A 911 -19.25 -20.28 -17.99
CA PRO A 911 -19.84 -19.54 -19.09
C PRO A 911 -19.01 -19.61 -20.38
N ILE A 912 -19.67 -19.87 -21.51
CA ILE A 912 -19.01 -20.06 -22.82
C ILE A 912 -18.22 -18.80 -23.22
N ALA A 913 -18.74 -17.60 -22.96
CA ALA A 913 -18.04 -16.34 -23.20
C ALA A 913 -16.69 -16.27 -22.46
N SER A 914 -16.67 -16.64 -21.17
CA SER A 914 -15.46 -16.68 -20.35
C SER A 914 -14.47 -17.75 -20.83
N LYS A 915 -14.96 -18.92 -21.25
CA LYS A 915 -14.11 -19.95 -21.88
C LYS A 915 -13.43 -19.41 -23.13
N ILE A 916 -14.17 -18.70 -23.98
CA ILE A 916 -13.64 -18.07 -25.20
C ILE A 916 -12.61 -16.99 -24.85
N ASN A 917 -12.85 -16.16 -23.84
CA ASN A 917 -11.89 -15.14 -23.39
C ASN A 917 -10.58 -15.78 -22.86
N ILE A 918 -10.67 -16.87 -22.11
CA ILE A 918 -9.49 -17.64 -21.66
C ILE A 918 -8.72 -18.24 -22.84
N ILE A 919 -9.40 -18.92 -23.77
CA ILE A 919 -8.78 -19.49 -24.99
C ILE A 919 -8.12 -18.39 -25.82
N SER A 920 -8.81 -17.25 -25.97
CA SER A 920 -8.36 -16.06 -26.69
C SER A 920 -7.13 -15.43 -26.05
N TYR A 921 -7.08 -15.32 -24.72
CA TYR A 921 -5.94 -14.81 -23.97
C TYR A 921 -4.72 -15.73 -24.12
N ILE A 922 -4.92 -17.04 -23.94
CA ILE A 922 -3.87 -18.06 -24.15
C ILE A 922 -3.32 -17.98 -25.59
N GLY A 923 -4.18 -17.78 -26.59
CA GLY A 923 -3.79 -17.60 -27.99
C GLY A 923 -2.80 -16.45 -28.25
N THR A 924 -2.77 -15.42 -27.39
CA THR A 924 -1.84 -14.28 -27.54
C THR A 924 -0.38 -14.69 -27.44
N TYR A 925 -0.03 -15.62 -26.55
CA TYR A 925 1.36 -16.08 -26.39
C TYR A 925 1.88 -16.78 -27.66
N TYR A 926 1.02 -17.53 -28.35
CA TYR A 926 1.35 -18.17 -29.63
C TYR A 926 1.43 -17.14 -30.77
N ALA A 927 0.58 -16.11 -30.76
CA ALA A 927 0.66 -15.02 -31.73
C ALA A 927 1.96 -14.21 -31.55
N ILE A 928 2.33 -13.87 -30.31
CA ILE A 928 3.58 -13.18 -29.97
C ILE A 928 4.79 -14.05 -30.33
N GLY A 929 4.85 -15.30 -29.87
CA GLY A 929 5.98 -16.21 -30.14
C GLY A 929 6.11 -16.60 -31.61
N GLY A 930 5.00 -16.78 -32.32
CA GLY A 930 5.00 -17.11 -33.75
C GLY A 930 5.29 -15.92 -34.67
N SER A 931 5.11 -14.68 -34.22
CA SER A 931 5.18 -13.49 -35.08
C SER A 931 6.49 -13.37 -35.85
N TRP A 932 7.66 -13.50 -35.21
CA TRP A 932 8.96 -13.37 -35.89
C TRP A 932 9.16 -14.44 -36.99
N ILE A 933 8.72 -15.67 -36.73
CA ILE A 933 8.76 -16.79 -37.69
C ILE A 933 7.83 -16.50 -38.88
N MET A 934 6.61 -16.05 -38.59
CA MET A 934 5.62 -15.70 -39.63
C MET A 934 6.06 -14.49 -40.45
N THR A 935 6.73 -13.48 -39.87
CA THR A 935 7.31 -12.35 -40.59
C THR A 935 8.47 -12.78 -41.50
N LEU A 936 9.34 -13.68 -41.05
CA LEU A 936 10.43 -14.21 -41.89
C LEU A 936 9.89 -15.08 -43.03
N ALA A 937 8.87 -15.91 -42.77
CA ALA A 937 8.16 -16.66 -43.80
C ALA A 937 7.44 -15.73 -44.80
N ASN A 938 6.78 -14.68 -44.32
CA ASN A 938 6.16 -13.63 -45.15
C ASN A 938 7.19 -12.98 -46.07
N TYR A 939 8.38 -12.62 -45.57
CA TYR A 939 9.44 -12.02 -46.39
C TYR A 939 9.85 -12.91 -47.56
N PHE A 940 10.12 -14.20 -47.32
CA PHE A 940 10.51 -15.14 -48.39
C PHE A 940 9.35 -15.49 -49.32
N LEU A 941 8.13 -15.66 -48.80
CA LEU A 941 6.95 -15.95 -49.63
C LEU A 941 6.60 -14.79 -50.57
N VAL A 942 6.59 -13.56 -50.05
CA VAL A 942 6.33 -12.35 -50.87
C VAL A 942 7.49 -12.11 -51.84
N GLY A 943 8.74 -12.25 -51.40
CA GLY A 943 9.92 -11.97 -52.24
C GLY A 943 10.20 -12.99 -53.36
N TRP A 944 9.84 -14.27 -53.18
CA TRP A 944 10.05 -15.30 -54.21
C TRP A 944 8.83 -15.59 -55.07
N PHE A 945 7.62 -15.29 -54.58
CA PHE A 945 6.36 -15.57 -55.28
C PHE A 945 5.54 -14.30 -55.54
N GLN A 946 6.20 -13.15 -55.68
CA GLN A 946 5.57 -11.88 -56.03
C GLN A 946 4.76 -12.03 -57.33
N GLY A 947 3.46 -11.67 -57.30
CA GLY A 947 2.53 -11.89 -58.42
C GLY A 947 2.00 -13.32 -58.60
N TYR A 948 2.62 -14.32 -57.96
CA TYR A 948 2.14 -15.71 -57.91
C TYR A 948 1.39 -16.05 -56.60
N LEU A 949 1.54 -15.24 -55.55
CA LEU A 949 0.74 -15.33 -54.33
C LEU A 949 -0.75 -15.06 -54.60
N ASP A 950 -1.59 -15.83 -53.93
CA ASP A 950 -3.05 -15.76 -54.01
C ASP A 950 -3.60 -14.45 -53.39
N LYS A 951 -4.68 -13.88 -53.94
CA LYS A 951 -5.36 -12.69 -53.37
C LYS A 951 -6.07 -12.97 -52.04
N TYR A 952 -6.06 -14.21 -51.56
CA TYR A 952 -6.33 -14.58 -50.17
C TYR A 952 -5.28 -13.99 -49.21
N TYR A 953 -4.03 -13.83 -49.65
CA TYR A 953 -2.99 -13.08 -48.94
C TYR A 953 -3.39 -11.59 -48.84
N LEU A 954 -3.01 -10.94 -47.74
CA LEU A 954 -3.21 -9.50 -47.52
C LEU A 954 -1.85 -8.82 -47.37
N ASP A 955 -1.72 -7.61 -47.91
CA ASP A 955 -0.46 -6.87 -47.86
C ASP A 955 -0.06 -6.59 -46.41
N SER A 956 1.18 -6.92 -46.05
CA SER A 956 1.69 -6.79 -44.68
C SER A 956 1.57 -5.34 -44.14
N TRP A 957 1.65 -4.35 -45.02
CA TRP A 957 1.45 -2.93 -44.70
C TRP A 957 0.01 -2.61 -44.25
N ASN A 958 -0.99 -3.17 -44.91
CA ASN A 958 -2.40 -2.98 -44.56
C ASN A 958 -2.72 -3.65 -43.21
N ILE A 959 -2.10 -4.80 -42.93
CA ILE A 959 -2.17 -5.46 -41.62
C ILE A 959 -1.52 -4.58 -40.54
N TRP A 960 -0.32 -4.06 -40.79
CA TRP A 960 0.42 -3.21 -39.85
C TRP A 960 -0.33 -1.91 -39.48
N ILE A 961 -0.89 -1.20 -40.48
CA ILE A 961 -1.77 -0.04 -40.24
C ILE A 961 -2.98 -0.44 -39.38
N THR A 962 -3.62 -1.56 -39.68
CA THR A 962 -4.79 -2.04 -38.91
C THR A 962 -4.43 -2.32 -37.45
N VAL A 963 -3.30 -2.99 -37.20
CA VAL A 963 -2.77 -3.27 -35.85
C VAL A 963 -2.47 -1.98 -35.08
N LEU A 964 -1.86 -0.98 -35.73
CA LEU A 964 -1.62 0.33 -35.11
C LEU A 964 -2.92 1.08 -34.80
N VAL A 965 -3.86 1.16 -35.74
CA VAL A 965 -5.13 1.87 -35.54
C VAL A 965 -5.93 1.27 -34.39
N VAL A 966 -5.93 -0.06 -34.23
CA VAL A 966 -6.66 -0.73 -33.14
C VAL A 966 -5.91 -0.66 -31.80
N PHE A 967 -4.68 -1.17 -31.69
CA PHE A 967 -4.01 -1.26 -30.39
C PHE A 967 -3.35 0.05 -29.95
N THR A 968 -2.69 0.77 -30.88
CA THR A 968 -1.98 2.03 -30.56
C THR A 968 -2.92 3.24 -30.58
N GLY A 969 -3.85 3.30 -31.53
CA GLY A 969 -4.85 4.37 -31.61
C GLY A 969 -6.03 4.14 -30.66
N LEU A 970 -6.96 3.29 -31.07
CA LEU A 970 -8.23 3.07 -30.39
C LEU A 970 -8.06 2.58 -28.95
N GLY A 971 -7.13 1.65 -28.68
CA GLY A 971 -6.89 1.13 -27.32
C GLY A 971 -6.49 2.21 -26.30
N ASN A 972 -5.59 3.11 -26.68
CA ASN A 972 -5.16 4.22 -25.81
C ASN A 972 -6.26 5.28 -25.62
N VAL A 973 -7.08 5.53 -26.64
CA VAL A 973 -8.26 6.41 -26.54
C VAL A 973 -9.35 5.77 -25.68
N ALA A 974 -9.56 4.46 -25.81
CA ALA A 974 -10.55 3.70 -25.04
C ALA A 974 -10.21 3.66 -23.55
N LEU A 975 -8.95 3.38 -23.19
CA LEU A 975 -8.48 3.43 -21.80
C LEU A 975 -8.59 4.84 -21.20
N ALA A 976 -8.23 5.88 -21.95
CA ALA A 976 -8.40 7.27 -21.50
C ALA A 976 -9.88 7.65 -21.32
N THR A 977 -10.76 7.15 -22.20
CA THR A 977 -12.21 7.35 -22.11
C THR A 977 -12.79 6.59 -20.91
N LEU A 978 -12.34 5.36 -20.65
CA LEU A 978 -12.75 4.57 -19.48
C LEU A 978 -12.39 5.28 -18.18
N ARG A 979 -11.11 5.63 -17.99
CA ARG A 979 -10.61 6.34 -16.78
C ARG A 979 -11.28 7.69 -16.55
N TYR A 980 -11.71 8.37 -17.62
CA TYR A 980 -12.51 9.58 -17.52
C TYR A 980 -13.95 9.31 -17.11
N ARG A 981 -14.61 8.32 -17.71
CA ARG A 981 -16.01 7.98 -17.42
C ARG A 981 -16.22 7.34 -16.05
N THR A 982 -15.21 6.65 -15.50
CA THR A 982 -15.22 6.14 -14.11
C THR A 982 -14.84 7.20 -13.07
N GLY A 983 -14.39 8.38 -13.50
CA GLY A 983 -13.97 9.47 -12.60
C GLY A 983 -12.54 9.34 -12.06
N GLU A 984 -11.75 8.34 -12.48
CA GLU A 984 -10.38 8.13 -12.01
C GLU A 984 -9.43 9.26 -12.40
N ARG A 985 -9.51 9.76 -13.64
CA ARG A 985 -8.60 10.81 -14.19
C ARG A 985 -9.27 11.68 -15.24
N SER A 986 -8.77 12.92 -15.42
CA SER A 986 -9.23 13.77 -16.53
C SER A 986 -8.85 13.17 -17.89
N PHE A 987 -9.72 13.31 -18.90
CA PHE A 987 -9.53 12.68 -20.21
C PHE A 987 -8.19 13.03 -20.86
N LEU A 988 -7.82 14.32 -20.89
CA LEU A 988 -6.55 14.77 -21.46
C LEU A 988 -5.32 14.31 -20.66
N GLY A 989 -5.44 14.21 -19.32
CA GLY A 989 -4.38 13.69 -18.46
C GLY A 989 -4.12 12.20 -18.70
N ALA A 990 -5.19 11.40 -18.76
CA ALA A 990 -5.12 9.98 -19.08
C ALA A 990 -4.61 9.73 -20.50
N LEU A 991 -5.04 10.55 -21.48
CA LEU A 991 -4.59 10.44 -22.87
C LEU A 991 -3.08 10.75 -23.01
N TYR A 992 -2.60 11.80 -22.32
CA TYR A 992 -1.17 12.13 -22.28
C TYR A 992 -0.34 11.02 -21.63
N GLU A 993 -0.80 10.46 -20.51
CA GLU A 993 -0.15 9.31 -19.84
C GLU A 993 -0.06 8.09 -20.77
N ASN A 994 -1.17 7.73 -21.42
CA ASN A 994 -1.23 6.58 -22.32
C ASN A 994 -0.23 6.71 -23.48
N PHE A 995 -0.14 7.89 -24.10
CA PHE A 995 0.83 8.13 -25.19
C PHE A 995 2.28 8.31 -24.72
N LYS A 996 2.52 8.80 -23.49
CA LYS A 996 3.89 8.92 -22.91
C LYS A 996 4.63 7.58 -22.93
N TRP A 997 3.95 6.48 -22.60
CA TRP A 997 4.57 5.16 -22.45
C TRP A 997 4.64 4.34 -23.74
N LEU A 998 3.96 4.77 -24.81
CA LEU A 998 3.84 4.03 -26.08
C LEU A 998 5.19 3.60 -26.66
N PHE A 999 6.19 4.50 -26.68
CA PHE A 999 7.50 4.22 -27.26
C PHE A 999 8.26 3.12 -26.51
N MET A 1000 8.13 3.07 -25.17
CA MET A 1000 8.76 2.04 -24.35
C MET A 1000 8.13 0.67 -24.62
N PHE A 1001 6.79 0.59 -24.65
CA PHE A 1001 6.09 -0.66 -24.90
C PHE A 1001 6.20 -1.15 -26.34
N PHE A 1002 6.32 -0.25 -27.32
CA PHE A 1002 6.66 -0.62 -28.70
C PHE A 1002 7.99 -1.36 -28.79
N ILE A 1003 9.04 -0.86 -28.12
CA ILE A 1003 10.36 -1.53 -28.08
C ILE A 1003 10.28 -2.83 -27.27
N PHE A 1004 9.67 -2.81 -26.08
CA PHE A 1004 9.63 -3.98 -25.20
C PHE A 1004 8.82 -5.14 -25.78
N LEU A 1005 7.57 -4.90 -26.17
CA LEU A 1005 6.68 -5.93 -26.72
C LEU A 1005 7.10 -6.38 -28.12
N GLY A 1006 7.79 -5.53 -28.89
CA GLY A 1006 8.45 -5.94 -30.13
C GLY A 1006 9.63 -6.89 -29.90
N GLY A 1007 10.33 -6.77 -28.77
CA GLY A 1007 11.52 -7.58 -28.44
C GLY A 1007 11.23 -8.95 -27.83
N ILE A 1008 10.08 -9.16 -27.17
CA ILE A 1008 9.82 -10.41 -26.42
C ILE A 1008 9.55 -11.65 -27.29
N SER A 1009 9.27 -11.48 -28.59
CA SER A 1009 8.79 -12.56 -29.48
C SER A 1009 9.69 -13.81 -29.49
N ILE A 1010 11.00 -13.65 -29.66
CA ILE A 1010 11.95 -14.78 -29.67
C ILE A 1010 11.93 -15.52 -28.32
N HIS A 1011 11.92 -14.78 -27.21
CA HIS A 1011 11.96 -15.34 -25.85
C HIS A 1011 10.64 -16.02 -25.44
N VAL A 1012 9.49 -15.54 -25.94
CA VAL A 1012 8.21 -16.25 -25.83
C VAL A 1012 8.25 -17.54 -26.67
N SER A 1013 8.82 -17.51 -27.87
CA SER A 1013 8.96 -18.73 -28.69
C SER A 1013 9.89 -19.78 -28.06
N GLU A 1014 10.99 -19.34 -27.43
CA GLU A 1014 11.89 -20.16 -26.61
C GLU A 1014 11.12 -20.88 -25.48
N ALA A 1015 10.28 -20.14 -24.73
CA ALA A 1015 9.47 -20.70 -23.64
C ALA A 1015 8.43 -21.73 -24.12
N LEU A 1016 7.73 -21.44 -25.23
CA LEU A 1016 6.75 -22.36 -25.82
C LEU A 1016 7.41 -23.66 -26.31
N LEU A 1017 8.53 -23.56 -27.02
CA LEU A 1017 9.25 -24.72 -27.55
C LEU A 1017 9.94 -25.52 -26.44
N ALA A 1018 10.39 -24.86 -25.37
CA ALA A 1018 11.00 -25.54 -24.22
C ALA A 1018 10.02 -26.50 -23.53
N HIS A 1019 8.76 -26.12 -23.34
CA HIS A 1019 7.72 -27.05 -22.88
C HIS A 1019 7.48 -28.17 -23.90
N ALA A 1020 7.26 -27.81 -25.17
CA ALA A 1020 6.88 -28.76 -26.22
C ALA A 1020 7.88 -29.92 -26.42
N PHE A 1021 9.18 -29.65 -26.21
CA PHE A 1021 10.28 -30.61 -26.32
C PHE A 1021 10.88 -31.05 -24.97
N GLU A 1022 10.22 -30.77 -23.84
CA GLU A 1022 10.68 -31.11 -22.47
C GLU A 1022 12.10 -30.60 -22.12
N VAL A 1023 12.51 -29.48 -22.72
CA VAL A 1023 13.77 -28.80 -22.38
C VAL A 1023 13.62 -28.16 -21.00
N ASN A 1024 14.53 -28.49 -20.09
CA ASN A 1024 14.46 -28.03 -18.70
C ASN A 1024 14.89 -26.56 -18.54
N MET A 1025 14.01 -25.64 -18.96
CA MET A 1025 14.13 -24.22 -18.68
C MET A 1025 13.80 -23.95 -17.20
N THR A 1026 14.68 -23.19 -16.53
CA THR A 1026 14.58 -22.76 -15.13
C THR A 1026 14.68 -21.24 -15.04
N TRP A 1027 14.12 -20.66 -13.98
CA TRP A 1027 14.12 -19.21 -13.76
C TRP A 1027 14.71 -18.84 -12.40
N GLY A 1028 15.26 -17.64 -12.30
CA GLY A 1028 15.58 -17.02 -11.01
C GLY A 1028 14.32 -16.57 -10.25
N ALA A 1029 14.51 -16.29 -8.97
CA ALA A 1029 13.62 -15.39 -8.23
C ALA A 1029 13.74 -13.97 -8.82
N THR A 1030 12.65 -13.24 -8.82
CA THR A 1030 12.58 -11.83 -9.24
C THR A 1030 13.45 -10.98 -8.32
N ALA A 1031 14.24 -10.05 -8.86
CA ALA A 1031 14.98 -9.08 -8.04
C ALA A 1031 13.99 -8.14 -7.31
N LYS A 1032 13.97 -8.20 -5.97
CA LYS A 1032 13.18 -7.30 -5.10
C LYS A 1032 13.96 -6.05 -4.65
N THR A 1033 15.26 -5.99 -4.94
CA THR A 1033 16.14 -4.83 -4.68
C THR A 1033 16.99 -4.54 -5.93
N LEU A 1034 17.39 -3.27 -6.09
CA LEU A 1034 18.05 -2.80 -7.32
C LEU A 1034 19.56 -2.64 -7.15
N GLU A 1035 20.35 -3.52 -7.78
CA GLU A 1035 21.80 -3.35 -7.88
C GLU A 1035 22.12 -2.07 -8.68
N PHE A 1036 22.82 -1.10 -8.08
CA PHE A 1036 23.33 0.08 -8.79
C PHE A 1036 24.38 -0.32 -9.83
N THR A 1037 23.94 -0.49 -11.07
CA THR A 1037 24.76 -0.80 -12.24
C THR A 1037 24.98 0.44 -13.11
N ASN A 1038 25.91 0.36 -14.06
CA ASN A 1038 26.19 1.44 -15.00
C ASN A 1038 26.29 0.89 -16.43
N PHE A 1039 26.23 1.78 -17.42
CA PHE A 1039 26.23 1.42 -18.85
C PHE A 1039 27.36 0.44 -19.24
N PHE A 1040 28.57 0.66 -18.70
CA PHE A 1040 29.74 -0.18 -18.99
C PHE A 1040 29.72 -1.56 -18.30
N LYS A 1041 28.93 -1.75 -17.24
CA LYS A 1041 28.63 -3.08 -16.67
C LYS A 1041 27.48 -3.76 -17.42
N GLU A 1042 26.41 -3.03 -17.73
CA GLU A 1042 25.21 -3.62 -18.32
C GLU A 1042 25.37 -4.00 -19.79
N VAL A 1043 25.99 -3.19 -20.65
CA VAL A 1043 26.14 -3.57 -22.08
C VAL A 1043 26.87 -4.93 -22.24
N PRO A 1044 27.99 -5.22 -21.54
CA PRO A 1044 28.59 -6.56 -21.54
C PRO A 1044 27.77 -7.64 -20.81
N ARG A 1045 26.81 -7.31 -19.95
CA ARG A 1045 25.85 -8.26 -19.32
C ARG A 1045 24.78 -8.63 -20.34
N THR A 1046 24.14 -7.64 -20.96
CA THR A 1046 23.12 -7.77 -22.01
C THR A 1046 23.64 -8.55 -23.21
N LEU A 1047 24.82 -8.20 -23.74
CA LEU A 1047 25.42 -8.87 -24.91
C LEU A 1047 25.75 -10.34 -24.64
N ARG A 1048 26.19 -10.70 -23.42
CA ARG A 1048 26.43 -12.11 -23.05
C ARG A 1048 25.13 -12.88 -22.82
N LYS A 1049 24.14 -12.26 -22.15
CA LYS A 1049 22.87 -12.92 -21.82
C LYS A 1049 21.98 -13.15 -23.05
N PHE A 1050 21.97 -12.23 -24.00
CA PHE A 1050 21.14 -12.29 -25.21
C PHE A 1050 21.94 -12.51 -26.50
N TRP A 1051 23.15 -13.09 -26.40
CA TRP A 1051 24.04 -13.29 -27.56
C TRP A 1051 23.33 -14.01 -28.71
N PHE A 1052 22.54 -15.05 -28.40
CA PHE A 1052 21.75 -15.80 -29.37
C PHE A 1052 20.74 -14.92 -30.12
N SER A 1053 19.91 -14.16 -29.40
CA SER A 1053 18.94 -13.22 -30.00
C SER A 1053 19.62 -12.18 -30.89
N PHE A 1054 20.75 -11.61 -30.44
CA PHE A 1054 21.53 -10.68 -31.27
C PHE A 1054 22.13 -11.36 -32.51
N THR A 1055 22.68 -12.57 -32.38
CA THR A 1055 23.21 -13.33 -33.52
C THR A 1055 22.11 -13.67 -34.53
N VAL A 1056 20.92 -14.10 -34.09
CA VAL A 1056 19.76 -14.35 -34.97
C VAL A 1056 19.34 -13.07 -35.70
N CYS A 1057 19.18 -11.95 -34.99
CA CYS A 1057 18.81 -10.67 -35.61
C CYS A 1057 19.88 -10.17 -36.60
N ILE A 1058 21.16 -10.26 -36.27
CA ILE A 1058 22.27 -9.87 -37.16
C ILE A 1058 22.31 -10.76 -38.41
N LEU A 1059 22.13 -12.08 -38.25
CA LEU A 1059 22.07 -13.02 -39.38
C LEU A 1059 20.84 -12.78 -40.26
N MET A 1060 19.67 -12.47 -39.69
CA MET A 1060 18.47 -12.09 -40.45
C MET A 1060 18.70 -10.81 -41.25
N ILE A 1061 19.22 -9.75 -40.63
CA ILE A 1061 19.52 -8.47 -41.29
C ILE A 1061 20.57 -8.67 -42.40
N ALA A 1062 21.65 -9.40 -42.12
CA ALA A 1062 22.66 -9.72 -43.12
C ALA A 1062 22.09 -10.53 -44.29
N THR A 1063 21.23 -11.52 -44.01
CA THR A 1063 20.54 -12.32 -45.04
C THR A 1063 19.63 -11.43 -45.89
N MET A 1064 18.82 -10.55 -45.31
CA MET A 1064 17.96 -9.63 -46.05
C MET A 1064 18.78 -8.68 -46.94
N ILE A 1065 19.89 -8.13 -46.44
CA ILE A 1065 20.78 -7.26 -47.22
C ILE A 1065 21.45 -8.02 -48.37
N ILE A 1066 21.88 -9.26 -48.14
CA ILE A 1066 22.47 -10.14 -49.17
C ILE A 1066 21.41 -10.48 -50.23
N MET A 1067 20.22 -10.94 -49.83
CA MET A 1067 19.10 -11.25 -50.74
C MET A 1067 18.69 -10.05 -51.60
N ALA A 1068 18.78 -8.82 -51.06
CA ALA A 1068 18.40 -7.59 -51.76
C ALA A 1068 19.52 -6.97 -52.62
N LYS A 1069 20.78 -7.42 -52.53
CA LYS A 1069 21.94 -6.78 -53.22
C LYS A 1069 22.94 -7.71 -53.89
N ALA A 1070 22.88 -9.02 -53.65
CA ALA A 1070 23.86 -9.97 -54.20
C ALA A 1070 23.51 -10.41 -55.63
N SER A 1071 24.24 -9.88 -56.61
CA SER A 1071 24.09 -10.16 -58.04
C SER A 1071 24.31 -11.62 -58.48
N PHE A 1072 24.73 -12.50 -57.55
CA PHE A 1072 24.84 -13.95 -57.77
C PHE A 1072 23.57 -14.73 -57.36
N ILE A 1073 22.58 -14.06 -56.77
CA ILE A 1073 21.27 -14.66 -56.43
C ILE A 1073 20.34 -14.45 -57.64
N PRO A 1074 19.81 -15.52 -58.26
CA PRO A 1074 19.23 -15.43 -59.61
C PRO A 1074 17.96 -14.56 -59.72
N TYR A 1075 17.29 -14.26 -58.61
CA TYR A 1075 16.12 -13.38 -58.55
C TYR A 1075 16.46 -11.88 -58.32
N SER A 1076 17.74 -11.50 -58.24
CA SER A 1076 18.17 -10.12 -57.97
C SER A 1076 18.10 -9.17 -59.17
N ASN A 1077 17.89 -9.69 -60.39
CA ASN A 1077 18.02 -8.92 -61.64
C ASN A 1077 16.70 -8.38 -62.22
N ASP A 1078 15.54 -8.80 -61.70
CA ASP A 1078 14.26 -8.14 -61.97
C ASP A 1078 13.95 -7.14 -60.84
N ALA A 1079 13.54 -5.92 -61.21
CA ALA A 1079 13.60 -4.73 -60.35
C ALA A 1079 12.50 -4.63 -59.28
N GLN A 1080 12.08 -5.74 -58.66
CA GLN A 1080 10.95 -5.78 -57.72
C GLN A 1080 11.36 -5.75 -56.23
N ILE A 1081 12.51 -6.31 -55.85
CA ILE A 1081 12.94 -6.35 -54.44
C ILE A 1081 13.32 -4.94 -53.92
N THR A 1082 13.72 -4.04 -54.81
CA THR A 1082 14.18 -2.67 -54.47
C THR A 1082 13.07 -1.72 -54.04
N SER A 1083 11.78 -2.10 -54.11
CA SER A 1083 10.65 -1.25 -53.71
C SER A 1083 10.12 -1.53 -52.29
N LEU A 1084 10.91 -2.21 -51.45
CA LEU A 1084 10.59 -2.58 -50.05
C LEU A 1084 11.58 -1.97 -49.03
N LEU A 1085 12.30 -0.92 -49.44
CA LEU A 1085 13.13 -0.03 -48.63
C LEU A 1085 12.70 1.43 -48.86
#